data_AF-A0A8T3M8F6-F1
#
_entry.id   AF-A0A8T3M8F6-F1
#
_cell.length_a   1.000
_cell.length_b   1.000
_cell.length_c   1.000
_cell.angle_alpha   90.00
_cell.angle_beta   90.00
_cell.angle_gamma   90.00
#
_symmetry.space_group_name_H-M   'P 1'
#
loop_
_entity.id
_entity.type
_entity.pdbx_description
1 polymer ?
#
loop_
_entity_poly.entity_id
_entity_poly.type
_entity_poly.pdbx_seq_one_letter_code
_entity_poly.pdbx_strand_id
1 'polypeptide(L)'
;RIRATMTSKTSAIGVDVASDKSLTNRLLDSAGLPVPRADVVDTEDAAVALAKRIGFPCVVKPLDGNHGRGVHLDLRSEEAVRAAYHGALGQSRSGVVVVESYVTGNDYRCLVIGGKVAAIAERVPASVTGDGAQTVRQLVERANADPRRGIGHEKVLTRIKVDDAAEELVRGQGFGMDDVPPEGTWIKLALTGNMSTGGTSIDRTIEAHPDNVEIAETAARIVGLDVAGIDFICPDIATPVRETGGAIVEVNAAPGFRMHTHPTEGEPQYVARPVIDSLFPAGASARIPIISVTGTNGKTTTVRMIAHILKLMGRRVGMTSTDGIVIDGRLIKKGDMSGPKSAQMVLQNPTVDTAVFEVARGGILREGLGFDRNDVAVVTNLTGDHLGIGGITSLGQLANVKGVVVEAVPRSGAAVLNADDAHVYRMGRHCAGRVVLFSMATEKGEDGLDRVDGHTSRGNAAFCLEPSAEGELIVLRLGSRKMPVLYTHLIPATFGGRARMNVANALAAAAAAWAAGAHLHDIRQGLRTFSTSFFQAPGRLNLLHVGGVRVVIDYCHNVDGMRQLADFVDRMMTEPQTRAGRIGTKGPGARAGRAIGVLGIPGDRRNEDQRDYGGIAAGAFDEIIVREDKNLRGRAPGETASNVIEGVRAARAAGTARATRADKVLEEMTAVRTALRRAIPGDLVVCCVDDAIGVYREAMAAAGTSRGGSAFADPGELEAPEG
;
A
#
# COMPACT_ATOMS: atom_id res chain seq x y z
N ARG A 1 7.57 -7.22 -5.45
CA ARG A 1 7.42 -7.25 -6.93
C ARG A 1 8.29 -8.38 -7.46
N ILE A 2 7.93 -9.06 -8.55
CA ILE A 2 8.71 -10.17 -9.13
C ILE A 2 8.70 -10.02 -10.66
N ARG A 3 9.85 -10.19 -11.31
CA ARG A 3 10.00 -10.26 -12.78
C ARG A 3 10.95 -11.39 -13.13
N ALA A 4 10.47 -12.41 -13.83
CA ALA A 4 11.18 -13.68 -13.98
C ALA A 4 11.59 -14.24 -12.60
N THR A 5 12.88 -14.43 -12.33
CA THR A 5 13.41 -14.88 -11.03
C THR A 5 13.98 -13.74 -10.19
N MET A 6 13.96 -12.50 -10.68
CA MET A 6 14.35 -11.32 -9.92
C MET A 6 13.21 -10.84 -9.03
N THR A 7 13.53 -10.42 -7.81
CA THR A 7 12.56 -9.89 -6.85
C THR A 7 12.78 -8.38 -6.64
N SER A 8 11.88 -7.73 -5.90
CA SER A 8 12.08 -6.34 -5.47
C SER A 8 13.26 -6.15 -4.51
N LYS A 9 13.91 -7.21 -4.06
CA LYS A 9 15.13 -7.19 -3.23
C LYS A 9 16.41 -7.41 -4.06
N THR A 10 16.30 -7.77 -5.33
CA THR A 10 17.48 -7.97 -6.19
C THR A 10 18.19 -6.65 -6.44
N SER A 11 19.45 -6.57 -6.02
CA SER A 11 20.27 -5.35 -6.13
C SER A 11 20.60 -5.05 -7.60
N ALA A 12 20.36 -3.82 -8.06
CA ALA A 12 20.81 -3.37 -9.37
C ALA A 12 22.34 -3.44 -9.48
N ILE A 13 23.05 -3.00 -8.43
CA ILE A 13 24.51 -3.12 -8.36
C ILE A 13 24.94 -4.59 -8.40
N GLY A 14 24.22 -5.49 -7.71
CA GLY A 14 24.54 -6.92 -7.75
C GLY A 14 24.33 -7.54 -9.14
N VAL A 15 23.34 -7.08 -9.89
CA VAL A 15 23.11 -7.49 -11.29
C VAL A 15 24.24 -6.98 -12.20
N ASP A 16 24.67 -5.74 -12.02
CA ASP A 16 25.78 -5.15 -12.79
C ASP A 16 27.09 -5.88 -12.48
N VAL A 17 27.36 -6.16 -11.19
CA VAL A 17 28.51 -6.97 -10.77
C VAL A 17 28.46 -8.33 -11.44
N ALA A 18 27.33 -9.06 -11.34
CA ALA A 18 27.18 -10.39 -11.93
C ALA A 18 27.33 -10.40 -13.47
N SER A 19 27.03 -9.27 -14.13
CA SER A 19 27.20 -9.11 -15.59
C SER A 19 28.65 -8.80 -15.99
N ASP A 20 29.48 -8.32 -15.06
CA ASP A 20 30.91 -8.10 -15.24
C ASP A 20 31.71 -9.26 -14.63
N LYS A 21 32.18 -10.16 -15.51
CA LYS A 21 32.96 -11.34 -15.12
C LYS A 21 34.26 -11.00 -14.41
N SER A 22 34.94 -9.91 -14.82
CA SER A 22 36.21 -9.49 -14.23
C SER A 22 36.00 -8.91 -12.83
N LEU A 23 34.98 -8.06 -12.67
CA LEU A 23 34.62 -7.52 -11.36
C LEU A 23 34.13 -8.62 -10.42
N THR A 24 33.24 -9.51 -10.88
CA THR A 24 32.77 -10.66 -10.09
C THR A 24 33.95 -11.52 -9.64
N ASN A 25 34.83 -11.92 -10.55
CA ASN A 25 35.99 -12.74 -10.22
C ASN A 25 36.89 -12.08 -9.16
N ARG A 26 37.25 -10.80 -9.33
CA ARG A 26 38.07 -10.06 -8.35
C ARG A 26 37.41 -9.94 -6.98
N LEU A 27 36.10 -9.70 -6.92
CA LEU A 27 35.38 -9.60 -5.65
C LEU A 27 35.37 -10.94 -4.91
N LEU A 28 35.11 -12.04 -5.63
CA LEU A 28 35.11 -13.39 -5.06
C LEU A 28 36.54 -13.81 -4.62
N ASP A 29 37.56 -13.52 -5.42
CA ASP A 29 38.97 -13.78 -5.09
C ASP A 29 39.41 -13.03 -3.83
N SER A 30 39.08 -11.73 -3.75
CA SER A 30 39.42 -10.89 -2.58
C SER A 30 38.74 -11.35 -1.29
N ALA A 31 37.65 -12.12 -1.39
CA ALA A 31 36.95 -12.75 -0.30
C ALA A 31 37.43 -14.19 0.01
N GLY A 32 38.46 -14.68 -0.68
CA GLY A 32 39.04 -16.01 -0.47
C GLY A 32 38.21 -17.17 -1.02
N LEU A 33 37.30 -16.89 -1.98
CA LEU A 33 36.53 -17.92 -2.66
C LEU A 33 37.29 -18.47 -3.87
N PRO A 34 37.15 -19.76 -4.18
CA PRO A 34 37.84 -20.37 -5.30
C PRO A 34 37.29 -19.84 -6.62
N VAL A 35 38.10 -19.09 -7.35
CA VAL A 35 37.82 -18.61 -8.71
C VAL A 35 39.01 -18.91 -9.64
N PRO A 36 38.79 -18.98 -10.96
CA PRO A 36 39.91 -19.06 -11.90
C PRO A 36 40.83 -17.86 -11.70
N ARG A 37 42.15 -18.11 -11.62
CA ARG A 37 43.14 -17.04 -11.63
C ARG A 37 43.10 -16.41 -13.02
N ALA A 38 42.68 -15.16 -13.11
CA ALA A 38 42.41 -14.49 -14.37
C ALA A 38 42.93 -13.05 -14.35
N ASP A 39 43.36 -12.56 -15.51
CA ASP A 39 43.70 -11.14 -15.70
C ASP A 39 43.42 -10.73 -17.16
N VAL A 40 43.26 -9.42 -17.38
CA VAL A 40 43.00 -8.86 -18.72
C VAL A 40 44.31 -8.53 -19.42
N VAL A 41 44.34 -8.77 -20.73
CA VAL A 41 45.49 -8.50 -21.60
C VAL A 41 45.04 -7.83 -22.88
N ASP A 42 45.91 -6.98 -23.40
CA ASP A 42 45.73 -6.17 -24.62
C ASP A 42 46.76 -6.50 -25.71
N THR A 43 47.72 -7.37 -25.41
CA THR A 43 48.74 -7.83 -26.34
C THR A 43 48.95 -9.34 -26.24
N GLU A 44 49.39 -9.93 -27.35
CA GLU A 44 49.72 -11.35 -27.45
C GLU A 44 50.84 -11.76 -26.48
N ASP A 45 51.89 -10.94 -26.39
CA ASP A 45 53.01 -11.22 -25.48
C ASP A 45 52.60 -11.10 -24.01
N ALA A 46 51.70 -10.17 -23.67
CA ALA A 46 51.10 -10.12 -22.34
C ALA A 46 50.25 -11.36 -22.05
N ALA A 47 49.51 -11.88 -23.04
CA ALA A 47 48.74 -13.12 -22.89
C ALA A 47 49.63 -14.32 -22.58
N VAL A 48 50.75 -14.47 -23.29
CA VAL A 48 51.74 -15.54 -23.05
C VAL A 48 52.44 -15.36 -21.71
N ALA A 49 52.85 -14.15 -21.35
CA ALA A 49 53.48 -13.87 -20.06
C ALA A 49 52.53 -14.17 -18.89
N LEU A 50 51.26 -13.83 -19.03
CA LEU A 50 50.21 -14.12 -18.07
C LEU A 50 49.95 -15.63 -17.96
N ALA A 51 49.87 -16.35 -19.09
CA ALA A 51 49.72 -17.81 -19.10
C ALA A 51 50.88 -18.51 -18.35
N LYS A 52 52.12 -18.04 -18.51
CA LYS A 52 53.27 -18.53 -17.73
C LYS A 52 53.13 -18.30 -16.24
N ARG A 53 52.63 -17.12 -15.85
CA ARG A 53 52.42 -16.74 -14.45
C ARG A 53 51.31 -17.53 -13.78
N ILE A 54 50.22 -17.79 -14.50
CA ILE A 54 49.08 -18.59 -14.04
C ILE A 54 49.46 -20.08 -14.00
N GLY A 55 50.14 -20.56 -15.04
CA GLY A 55 50.46 -21.97 -15.28
C GLY A 55 49.47 -22.64 -16.25
N PHE A 56 49.97 -23.56 -17.07
CA PHE A 56 49.18 -24.32 -18.03
C PHE A 56 48.46 -25.51 -17.36
N PRO A 57 47.29 -25.94 -17.87
CA PRO A 57 46.55 -25.37 -19.00
C PRO A 57 45.83 -24.05 -18.70
N CYS A 58 45.65 -23.23 -19.74
CA CYS A 58 44.97 -21.93 -19.69
C CYS A 58 43.75 -21.89 -20.62
N VAL A 59 42.89 -20.89 -20.38
CA VAL A 59 41.78 -20.48 -21.25
C VAL A 59 42.04 -19.07 -21.74
N VAL A 60 41.79 -18.84 -23.03
CA VAL A 60 41.87 -17.51 -23.65
C VAL A 60 40.50 -17.18 -24.24
N LYS A 61 39.92 -16.05 -23.83
CA LYS A 61 38.57 -15.63 -24.26
C LYS A 61 38.42 -14.11 -24.36
N PRO A 62 37.53 -13.58 -25.21
CA PRO A 62 37.18 -12.16 -25.18
C PRO A 62 36.50 -11.79 -23.85
N LEU A 63 36.77 -10.57 -23.35
CA LEU A 63 36.14 -10.06 -22.11
C LEU A 63 34.61 -9.93 -22.25
N ASP A 64 34.17 -9.56 -23.45
CA ASP A 64 32.79 -9.17 -23.79
C ASP A 64 32.07 -10.20 -24.69
N GLY A 65 32.59 -11.43 -24.75
CA GLY A 65 32.01 -12.51 -25.56
C GLY A 65 30.79 -13.19 -24.93
N ASN A 66 29.78 -13.48 -25.77
CA ASN A 66 28.60 -14.27 -25.40
C ASN A 66 28.58 -15.63 -26.11
N HIS A 67 27.91 -16.62 -25.50
CA HIS A 67 27.66 -17.95 -26.08
C HIS A 67 28.91 -18.75 -26.50
N GLY A 68 30.05 -18.53 -25.84
CA GLY A 68 31.28 -19.30 -26.09
C GLY A 68 32.04 -18.92 -27.37
N ARG A 69 31.65 -17.85 -28.08
CA ARG A 69 32.38 -17.38 -29.26
C ARG A 69 33.73 -16.81 -28.88
N GLY A 70 34.79 -17.25 -29.57
CA GLY A 70 36.17 -16.84 -29.29
C GLY A 70 36.74 -17.39 -27.99
N VAL A 71 36.10 -18.40 -27.39
CA VAL A 71 36.62 -19.08 -26.18
C VAL A 71 37.47 -20.28 -26.60
N HIS A 72 38.74 -20.24 -26.24
CA HIS A 72 39.73 -21.29 -26.49
C HIS A 72 40.12 -21.96 -25.17
N LEU A 73 39.90 -23.27 -25.05
CA LEU A 73 40.04 -24.04 -23.81
C LEU A 73 41.24 -25.00 -23.88
N ASP A 74 41.69 -25.48 -22.71
CA ASP A 74 42.78 -26.48 -22.55
C ASP A 74 44.06 -26.16 -23.32
N LEU A 75 44.49 -24.89 -23.28
CA LEU A 75 45.71 -24.44 -23.95
C LEU A 75 46.91 -24.83 -23.10
N ARG A 76 47.74 -25.74 -23.60
CA ARG A 76 48.86 -26.36 -22.84
C ARG A 76 50.24 -25.83 -23.18
N SER A 77 50.34 -24.89 -24.12
CA SER A 77 51.62 -24.35 -24.59
C SER A 77 51.52 -22.86 -24.95
N GLU A 78 52.68 -22.20 -25.03
CA GLU A 78 52.79 -20.80 -25.43
C GLU A 78 52.26 -20.60 -26.85
N GLU A 79 52.58 -21.53 -27.76
CA GLU A 79 52.14 -21.51 -29.16
C GLU A 79 50.61 -21.61 -29.26
N ALA A 80 49.99 -22.42 -28.39
CA ALA A 80 48.54 -22.57 -28.36
C ALA A 80 47.85 -21.30 -27.84
N VAL A 81 48.42 -20.65 -26.80
CA VAL A 81 47.94 -19.36 -26.29
C VAL A 81 48.09 -18.26 -27.34
N ARG A 82 49.23 -18.25 -28.06
CA ARG A 82 49.50 -17.29 -29.14
C ARG A 82 48.44 -17.39 -30.25
N ALA A 83 48.20 -18.61 -30.76
CA ALA A 83 47.18 -18.86 -31.77
C ALA A 83 45.76 -18.51 -31.27
N ALA A 84 45.44 -18.84 -30.02
CA ALA A 84 44.15 -18.55 -29.41
C ALA A 84 43.89 -17.05 -29.18
N TYR A 85 44.94 -16.26 -28.89
CA TYR A 85 44.83 -14.83 -28.64
C TYR A 85 44.19 -14.09 -29.82
N HIS A 86 44.65 -14.35 -31.05
CA HIS A 86 44.08 -13.73 -32.25
C HIS A 86 42.64 -14.16 -32.51
N GLY A 87 42.31 -15.43 -32.24
CA GLY A 87 40.94 -15.94 -32.35
C GLY A 87 39.98 -15.27 -31.35
N ALA A 88 40.41 -15.10 -30.11
CA ALA A 88 39.66 -14.40 -29.07
C ALA A 88 39.53 -12.90 -29.36
N LEU A 89 40.62 -12.24 -29.75
CA LEU A 89 40.66 -10.81 -30.07
C LEU A 89 39.74 -10.47 -31.23
N GLY A 90 39.72 -11.30 -32.29
CA GLY A 90 38.82 -11.12 -33.43
C GLY A 90 37.33 -11.21 -33.09
N GLN A 91 36.99 -11.75 -31.91
CA GLN A 91 35.62 -11.82 -31.40
C GLN A 91 35.34 -10.81 -30.27
N SER A 92 36.34 -10.04 -29.81
CA SER A 92 36.15 -8.99 -28.81
C SER A 92 35.74 -7.68 -29.48
N ARG A 93 34.73 -6.98 -28.91
CA ARG A 93 34.33 -5.64 -29.38
C ARG A 93 35.11 -4.56 -28.65
N SER A 94 35.53 -4.81 -27.41
CA SER A 94 36.38 -3.91 -26.63
C SER A 94 37.87 -4.01 -26.97
N GLY A 95 38.28 -5.03 -27.74
CA GLY A 95 39.69 -5.30 -28.03
C GLY A 95 40.45 -5.86 -26.83
N VAL A 96 39.75 -6.42 -25.85
CA VAL A 96 40.33 -6.91 -24.59
C VAL A 96 40.11 -8.42 -24.48
N VAL A 97 41.19 -9.14 -24.18
CA VAL A 97 41.20 -10.59 -24.00
C VAL A 97 41.48 -10.92 -22.54
N VAL A 98 40.90 -12.00 -22.05
CA VAL A 98 41.13 -12.54 -20.71
C VAL A 98 41.91 -13.84 -20.87
N VAL A 99 42.98 -13.98 -20.09
CA VAL A 99 43.65 -15.27 -19.87
C VAL A 99 43.34 -15.72 -18.45
N GLU A 100 42.86 -16.96 -18.32
CA GLU A 100 42.53 -17.55 -17.02
C GLU A 100 43.03 -18.99 -16.89
N SER A 101 43.20 -19.47 -15.65
CA SER A 101 43.52 -20.87 -15.38
C SER A 101 42.40 -21.79 -15.86
N TYR A 102 42.74 -22.89 -16.53
CA TYR A 102 41.75 -23.90 -16.91
C TYR A 102 41.30 -24.71 -15.70
N VAL A 103 39.97 -24.77 -15.49
CA VAL A 103 39.35 -25.55 -14.40
C VAL A 103 38.75 -26.81 -15.00
N THR A 104 39.14 -27.97 -14.47
CA THR A 104 38.66 -29.28 -14.94
C THR A 104 37.59 -29.81 -13.99
N GLY A 105 36.55 -30.43 -14.54
CA GLY A 105 35.51 -31.08 -13.75
C GLY A 105 34.14 -31.05 -14.42
N ASN A 106 33.14 -31.48 -13.66
CA ASN A 106 31.74 -31.37 -14.01
C ASN A 106 31.24 -29.96 -13.74
N ASP A 107 30.22 -29.55 -14.50
CA ASP A 107 29.60 -28.23 -14.43
C ASP A 107 28.35 -28.30 -13.54
N TYR A 108 28.34 -27.54 -12.44
CA TYR A 108 27.23 -27.48 -11.49
C TYR A 108 26.64 -26.08 -11.43
N ARG A 109 25.30 -26.01 -11.37
CA ARG A 109 24.56 -24.79 -11.04
C ARG A 109 24.05 -24.91 -9.61
N CYS A 110 24.57 -24.09 -8.71
CA CYS A 110 24.04 -23.94 -7.36
C CYS A 110 23.06 -22.77 -7.31
N LEU A 111 21.79 -23.04 -7.01
CA LEU A 111 20.77 -22.00 -6.84
C LEU A 111 20.72 -21.56 -5.38
N VAL A 112 21.06 -20.29 -5.13
CA VAL A 112 20.97 -19.65 -3.82
C VAL A 112 19.75 -18.74 -3.77
N ILE A 113 18.89 -18.91 -2.76
CA ILE A 113 17.69 -18.11 -2.52
C ILE A 113 17.69 -17.64 -1.07
N GLY A 114 17.54 -16.34 -0.83
CA GLY A 114 17.52 -15.78 0.52
C GLY A 114 18.81 -16.02 1.30
N GLY A 115 19.93 -16.17 0.60
CA GLY A 115 21.25 -16.49 1.18
C GLY A 115 21.47 -17.96 1.52
N LYS A 116 20.57 -18.87 1.09
CA LYS A 116 20.70 -20.32 1.29
C LYS A 116 20.67 -21.09 -0.02
N VAL A 117 21.50 -22.11 -0.18
CA VAL A 117 21.41 -23.01 -1.34
C VAL A 117 20.07 -23.76 -1.26
N ALA A 118 19.26 -23.60 -2.30
CA ALA A 118 17.95 -24.22 -2.43
C ALA A 118 17.96 -25.46 -3.34
N ALA A 119 18.89 -25.53 -4.31
CA ALA A 119 19.06 -26.66 -5.21
C ALA A 119 20.44 -26.63 -5.88
N ILE A 120 20.96 -27.78 -6.26
CA ILE A 120 22.18 -27.92 -7.06
C ILE A 120 21.90 -28.89 -8.20
N ALA A 121 22.20 -28.48 -9.43
CA ALA A 121 22.06 -29.33 -10.61
C ALA A 121 23.40 -29.44 -11.34
N GLU A 122 23.84 -30.67 -11.59
CA GLU A 122 24.89 -30.95 -12.57
C GLU A 122 24.33 -30.72 -13.98
N ARG A 123 25.02 -29.93 -14.79
CA ARG A 123 24.65 -29.59 -16.15
C ARG A 123 25.48 -30.44 -17.10
N VAL A 124 24.80 -31.37 -17.78
CA VAL A 124 25.46 -32.28 -18.72
C VAL A 124 25.35 -31.71 -20.14
N PRO A 125 26.47 -31.52 -20.86
CA PRO A 125 26.44 -31.04 -22.24
C PRO A 125 25.61 -31.95 -23.15
N ALA A 126 25.03 -31.34 -24.19
CA ALA A 126 24.34 -32.10 -25.24
C ALA A 126 25.28 -33.19 -25.77
N SER A 127 24.83 -34.44 -25.73
CA SER A 127 25.66 -35.59 -26.05
C SER A 127 24.81 -36.80 -26.44
N VAL A 128 25.45 -37.77 -27.07
CA VAL A 128 24.87 -39.08 -27.39
C VAL A 128 25.86 -40.18 -27.01
N THR A 129 25.35 -41.36 -26.65
CA THR A 129 26.17 -42.53 -26.33
C THR A 129 26.03 -43.54 -27.46
N GLY A 130 27.16 -44.01 -27.98
CA GLY A 130 27.23 -45.02 -29.01
C GLY A 130 26.63 -46.34 -28.54
N ASP A 131 25.87 -46.98 -29.42
CA ASP A 131 25.28 -48.30 -29.23
C ASP A 131 25.90 -49.35 -30.16
N GLY A 132 26.98 -49.00 -30.87
CA GLY A 132 27.67 -49.88 -31.82
C GLY A 132 26.88 -50.18 -33.10
N ALA A 133 25.68 -49.60 -33.28
CA ALA A 133 24.80 -49.91 -34.41
C ALA A 133 24.32 -48.67 -35.18
N GLN A 134 23.98 -47.58 -34.49
CA GLN A 134 23.43 -46.37 -35.08
C GLN A 134 24.51 -45.32 -35.33
N THR A 135 24.35 -44.50 -36.38
CA THR A 135 25.25 -43.36 -36.62
C THR A 135 25.06 -42.25 -35.59
N VAL A 136 26.03 -41.36 -35.41
CA VAL A 136 25.89 -40.18 -34.52
C VAL A 136 24.62 -39.39 -34.84
N ARG A 137 24.32 -39.16 -36.13
CA ARG A 137 23.12 -38.48 -36.60
C ARG A 137 21.83 -39.20 -36.15
N GLN A 138 21.77 -40.51 -36.31
CA GLN A 138 20.63 -41.33 -35.90
C GLN A 138 20.45 -41.33 -34.37
N LEU A 139 21.54 -41.35 -33.61
CA LEU A 139 21.50 -41.25 -32.15
C LEU A 139 20.94 -39.89 -31.70
N VAL A 140 21.30 -38.80 -32.39
CA VAL A 140 20.74 -37.46 -32.14
C VAL A 140 19.25 -37.40 -32.48
N GLU A 141 18.83 -38.01 -33.59
CA GLU A 141 17.41 -38.12 -33.96
C GLU A 141 16.62 -38.89 -32.91
N ARG A 142 17.16 -40.01 -32.41
CA ARG A 142 16.57 -40.79 -31.31
C ARG A 142 16.46 -39.97 -30.03
N ALA A 143 17.53 -39.27 -29.64
CA ALA A 143 17.51 -38.40 -28.46
C ALA A 143 16.47 -37.28 -28.59
N ASN A 144 16.33 -36.72 -29.80
CA ASN A 144 15.35 -35.68 -30.13
C ASN A 144 13.91 -36.17 -30.27
N ALA A 145 13.69 -37.49 -30.40
CA ALA A 145 12.36 -38.09 -30.39
C ALA A 145 11.73 -38.12 -28.99
N ASP A 146 12.49 -37.81 -27.93
CA ASP A 146 11.95 -37.65 -26.58
C ASP A 146 10.82 -36.59 -26.59
N PRO A 147 9.59 -36.95 -26.16
CA PRO A 147 8.45 -36.03 -26.18
C PRO A 147 8.65 -34.79 -25.31
N ARG A 148 9.61 -34.81 -24.36
CA ARG A 148 9.99 -33.65 -23.53
C ARG A 148 10.86 -32.64 -24.29
N ARG A 149 11.45 -32.98 -25.44
CA ARG A 149 12.25 -32.08 -26.26
C ARG A 149 11.39 -31.26 -27.22
N GLY A 150 11.65 -29.95 -27.28
CA GLY A 150 10.92 -28.98 -28.10
C GLY A 150 11.82 -27.90 -28.73
N ILE A 151 11.23 -27.04 -29.56
CA ILE A 151 11.97 -25.93 -30.19
C ILE A 151 12.06 -24.78 -29.17
N GLY A 152 13.27 -24.24 -28.99
CA GLY A 152 13.52 -23.17 -28.02
C GLY A 152 13.14 -23.58 -26.59
N HIS A 153 12.19 -22.86 -26.01
CA HIS A 153 11.75 -23.04 -24.61
C HIS A 153 10.33 -23.61 -24.47
N GLU A 154 9.73 -24.10 -25.57
CA GLU A 154 8.35 -24.62 -25.61
C GLU A 154 8.11 -25.83 -24.68
N LYS A 155 9.11 -26.69 -24.52
CA LYS A 155 9.06 -27.86 -23.65
C LYS A 155 10.17 -27.84 -22.59
N VAL A 156 10.15 -28.83 -21.71
CA VAL A 156 11.10 -28.97 -20.58
C VAL A 156 12.54 -29.11 -21.08
N LEU A 157 12.78 -29.93 -22.10
CA LEU A 157 14.08 -30.07 -22.74
C LEU A 157 14.10 -29.33 -24.08
N THR A 158 15.25 -28.78 -24.45
CA THR A 158 15.44 -28.20 -25.79
C THR A 158 15.95 -29.28 -26.74
N ARG A 159 15.51 -29.23 -27.99
CA ARG A 159 16.01 -30.12 -29.06
C ARG A 159 17.50 -29.88 -29.27
N ILE A 160 18.28 -30.96 -29.36
CA ILE A 160 19.69 -30.92 -29.73
C ILE A 160 19.77 -30.48 -31.18
N LYS A 161 20.50 -29.40 -31.45
CA LYS A 161 20.75 -28.89 -32.80
C LYS A 161 22.10 -29.43 -33.28
N VAL A 162 22.13 -29.91 -34.52
CA VAL A 162 23.37 -30.25 -35.21
C VAL A 162 23.68 -29.07 -36.12
N ASP A 163 24.56 -28.19 -35.67
CA ASP A 163 25.11 -27.07 -36.44
C ASP A 163 26.60 -27.30 -36.72
N ASP A 164 27.22 -26.43 -37.51
CA ASP A 164 28.64 -26.57 -37.91
C ASP A 164 29.57 -26.71 -36.70
N ALA A 165 29.24 -26.07 -35.57
CA ALA A 165 30.02 -26.16 -34.33
C ALA A 165 29.88 -27.55 -33.67
N ALA A 166 28.67 -28.13 -33.66
CA ALA A 166 28.47 -29.49 -33.20
C ALA A 166 29.19 -30.51 -34.10
N GLU A 167 29.14 -30.34 -35.43
CA GLU A 167 29.84 -31.23 -36.36
C GLU A 167 31.36 -31.15 -36.20
N GLU A 168 31.90 -29.94 -36.02
CA GLU A 168 33.33 -29.74 -35.73
C GLU A 168 33.74 -30.41 -34.41
N LEU A 169 32.92 -30.30 -33.38
CA LEU A 169 33.19 -30.92 -32.08
C LEU A 169 33.19 -32.45 -32.16
N VAL A 170 32.26 -33.04 -32.92
CA VAL A 170 32.21 -34.48 -33.17
C VAL A 170 33.46 -34.92 -33.94
N ARG A 171 33.88 -34.16 -34.96
CA ARG A 171 35.11 -34.41 -35.73
C ARG A 171 36.37 -34.32 -34.87
N GLY A 172 36.44 -33.33 -33.98
CA GLY A 172 37.54 -33.19 -33.01
C GLY A 172 37.67 -34.37 -32.04
N GLN A 173 36.59 -35.14 -31.84
CA GLN A 173 36.59 -36.38 -31.05
C GLN A 173 36.91 -37.64 -31.88
N GLY A 174 37.19 -37.48 -33.18
CA GLY A 174 37.57 -38.58 -34.08
C GLY A 174 36.40 -39.25 -34.81
N PHE A 175 35.21 -38.65 -34.81
CA PHE A 175 34.01 -39.20 -35.46
C PHE A 175 33.43 -38.23 -36.50
N GLY A 176 32.86 -38.77 -37.57
CA GLY A 176 31.92 -38.07 -38.45
C GLY A 176 30.48 -38.25 -37.98
N MET A 177 29.58 -37.40 -38.46
CA MET A 177 28.14 -37.51 -38.14
C MET A 177 27.50 -38.82 -38.63
N ASP A 178 28.07 -39.43 -39.65
CA ASP A 178 27.57 -40.67 -40.26
C ASP A 178 28.39 -41.91 -39.82
N ASP A 179 29.34 -41.75 -38.90
CA ASP A 179 30.08 -42.87 -38.30
C ASP A 179 29.23 -43.56 -37.22
N VAL A 180 29.44 -44.87 -37.06
CA VAL A 180 28.84 -45.69 -35.99
C VAL A 180 29.83 -45.78 -34.84
N PRO A 181 29.63 -45.03 -33.74
CA PRO A 181 30.53 -45.06 -32.61
C PRO A 181 30.44 -46.39 -31.83
N PRO A 182 31.55 -46.91 -31.30
CA PRO A 182 31.54 -48.12 -30.49
C PRO A 182 30.58 -48.02 -29.30
N GLU A 183 30.03 -49.14 -28.87
CA GLU A 183 29.13 -49.21 -27.72
C GLU A 183 29.76 -48.58 -26.47
N GLY A 184 29.01 -47.70 -25.80
CA GLY A 184 29.46 -46.97 -24.62
C GLY A 184 30.30 -45.72 -24.91
N THR A 185 30.63 -45.41 -26.16
CA THR A 185 31.38 -44.21 -26.51
C THR A 185 30.53 -42.96 -26.31
N TRP A 186 30.94 -42.06 -25.44
CA TRP A 186 30.22 -40.82 -25.18
C TRP A 186 30.71 -39.69 -26.11
N ILE A 187 29.82 -39.17 -26.95
CA ILE A 187 30.14 -38.14 -27.95
C ILE A 187 29.43 -36.85 -27.60
N LYS A 188 30.23 -35.78 -27.39
CA LYS A 188 29.72 -34.44 -27.10
C LYS A 188 29.31 -33.72 -28.39
N LEU A 189 28.18 -33.04 -28.32
CA LEU A 189 27.63 -32.16 -29.36
C LEU A 189 27.66 -30.68 -28.94
N ALA A 190 27.92 -30.42 -27.66
CA ALA A 190 28.20 -29.08 -27.14
C ALA A 190 29.34 -29.13 -26.12
N LEU A 191 30.11 -28.05 -26.02
CA LEU A 191 31.19 -27.91 -25.03
C LEU A 191 30.67 -27.60 -23.62
N THR A 192 29.52 -26.95 -23.51
CA THR A 192 28.94 -26.49 -22.23
C THR A 192 27.60 -27.15 -21.95
N GLY A 193 27.26 -27.28 -20.66
CA GLY A 193 26.00 -27.83 -20.15
C GLY A 193 24.76 -26.96 -20.38
N ASN A 194 24.79 -26.04 -21.36
CA ASN A 194 23.69 -25.12 -21.58
C ASN A 194 22.42 -25.85 -22.04
N MET A 195 21.33 -25.71 -21.30
CA MET A 195 20.07 -26.36 -21.68
C MET A 195 19.52 -25.86 -23.03
N SER A 196 19.83 -24.63 -23.43
CA SER A 196 19.40 -24.04 -24.72
C SER A 196 20.03 -24.71 -25.94
N THR A 197 21.15 -25.42 -25.78
CA THR A 197 21.81 -26.20 -26.84
C THR A 197 21.46 -27.70 -26.78
N GLY A 198 20.51 -28.08 -25.91
CA GLY A 198 20.04 -29.45 -25.76
C GLY A 198 20.72 -30.24 -24.64
N GLY A 199 21.47 -29.58 -23.76
CA GLY A 199 22.00 -30.16 -22.54
C GLY A 199 20.91 -30.68 -21.60
N THR A 200 21.30 -31.59 -20.71
CA THR A 200 20.44 -32.21 -19.68
C THR A 200 20.92 -31.79 -18.30
N SER A 201 20.16 -32.15 -17.26
CA SER A 201 20.52 -31.83 -15.87
C SER A 201 20.29 -33.01 -14.95
N ILE A 202 21.15 -33.16 -13.95
CA ILE A 202 21.05 -34.17 -12.91
C ILE A 202 20.97 -33.44 -11.57
N ASP A 203 19.96 -33.75 -10.74
CA ASP A 203 19.87 -33.17 -9.40
C ASP A 203 20.98 -33.72 -8.50
N ARG A 204 21.72 -32.83 -7.85
CA ARG A 204 22.83 -33.12 -6.92
C ARG A 204 22.65 -32.42 -5.57
N THR A 205 21.42 -31.99 -5.28
CA THR A 205 21.13 -31.12 -4.13
C THR A 205 21.51 -31.76 -2.79
N ILE A 206 21.23 -33.05 -2.60
CA ILE A 206 21.50 -33.76 -1.33
C ILE A 206 22.96 -34.22 -1.23
N GLU A 207 23.62 -34.46 -2.36
CA GLU A 207 24.97 -35.02 -2.43
C GLU A 207 26.06 -33.97 -2.16
N ALA A 208 25.75 -32.69 -2.33
CA ALA A 208 26.73 -31.62 -2.26
C ALA A 208 27.39 -31.46 -0.87
N HIS A 209 28.72 -31.29 -0.87
CA HIS A 209 29.48 -31.08 0.35
C HIS A 209 29.13 -29.74 1.01
N PRO A 210 29.01 -29.67 2.36
CA PRO A 210 28.71 -28.42 3.07
C PRO A 210 29.67 -27.26 2.77
N ASP A 211 30.97 -27.52 2.56
CA ASP A 211 31.96 -26.50 2.16
C ASP A 211 31.58 -25.83 0.83
N ASN A 212 31.15 -26.61 -0.17
CA ASN A 212 30.76 -26.10 -1.48
C ASN A 212 29.46 -25.29 -1.39
N VAL A 213 28.53 -25.73 -0.52
CA VAL A 213 27.31 -24.99 -0.20
C VAL A 213 27.65 -23.63 0.42
N GLU A 214 28.55 -23.59 1.42
CA GLU A 214 28.98 -22.35 2.07
C GLU A 214 29.67 -21.40 1.08
N ILE A 215 30.50 -21.92 0.18
CA ILE A 215 31.14 -21.15 -0.89
C ILE A 215 30.09 -20.50 -1.79
N ALA A 216 29.07 -21.25 -2.23
CA ALA A 216 28.00 -20.71 -3.06
C ALA A 216 27.14 -19.66 -2.32
N GLU A 217 26.76 -19.91 -1.06
CA GLU A 217 26.03 -18.95 -0.22
C GLU A 217 26.83 -17.66 0.00
N THR A 218 28.13 -17.77 0.18
CA THR A 218 29.03 -16.64 0.37
C THR A 218 29.23 -15.85 -0.91
N ALA A 219 29.36 -16.52 -2.06
CA ALA A 219 29.45 -15.87 -3.37
C ALA A 219 28.22 -15.00 -3.66
N ALA A 220 27.01 -15.53 -3.43
CA ALA A 220 25.78 -14.77 -3.61
C ALA A 220 25.71 -13.52 -2.70
N ARG A 221 26.19 -13.64 -1.46
CA ARG A 221 26.25 -12.53 -0.49
C ARG A 221 27.25 -11.45 -0.90
N ILE A 222 28.44 -11.82 -1.38
CA ILE A 222 29.48 -10.88 -1.85
C ILE A 222 28.99 -10.08 -3.05
N VAL A 223 28.36 -10.76 -4.01
CA VAL A 223 27.77 -10.10 -5.20
C VAL A 223 26.54 -9.28 -4.84
N GLY A 224 25.85 -9.61 -3.74
CA GLY A 224 24.69 -8.87 -3.23
C GLY A 224 23.38 -9.27 -3.91
N LEU A 225 23.20 -10.56 -4.20
CA LEU A 225 22.02 -11.11 -4.86
C LEU A 225 21.15 -11.91 -3.87
N ASP A 226 19.84 -11.70 -3.94
CA ASP A 226 18.83 -12.41 -3.13
C ASP A 226 18.42 -13.75 -3.76
N VAL A 227 18.46 -13.83 -5.09
CA VAL A 227 18.31 -15.06 -5.89
C VAL A 227 19.49 -15.10 -6.86
N ALA A 228 20.36 -16.10 -6.72
CA ALA A 228 21.59 -16.21 -7.52
C ALA A 228 21.79 -17.64 -8.03
N GLY A 229 22.26 -17.77 -9.27
CA GLY A 229 22.83 -19.02 -9.77
C GLY A 229 24.34 -18.94 -9.75
N ILE A 230 24.99 -19.82 -9.01
CA ILE A 230 26.45 -19.91 -8.92
C ILE A 230 26.89 -21.10 -9.77
N ASP A 231 27.66 -20.81 -10.81
CA ASP A 231 28.19 -21.82 -11.73
C ASP A 231 29.54 -22.28 -11.20
N PHE A 232 29.63 -23.56 -10.90
CA PHE A 232 30.75 -24.18 -10.21
C PHE A 232 31.33 -25.29 -11.10
N ILE A 233 32.62 -25.27 -11.37
CA ILE A 233 33.29 -26.40 -12.04
C ILE A 233 34.17 -27.11 -11.01
N CYS A 234 33.93 -28.40 -10.81
CA CYS A 234 34.76 -29.25 -9.95
C CYS A 234 34.62 -30.73 -10.31
N PRO A 235 35.58 -31.59 -9.94
CA PRO A 235 35.49 -33.02 -10.23
C PRO A 235 34.22 -33.66 -9.66
N ASP A 236 33.90 -33.37 -8.40
CA ASP A 236 32.74 -33.91 -7.70
C ASP A 236 32.23 -32.92 -6.63
N ILE A 237 30.96 -32.51 -6.74
CA ILE A 237 30.33 -31.58 -5.81
C ILE A 237 30.14 -32.15 -4.41
N ALA A 238 30.22 -33.49 -4.25
CA ALA A 238 30.16 -34.17 -2.96
C ALA A 238 31.47 -34.09 -2.16
N THR A 239 32.54 -33.56 -2.75
CA THR A 239 33.85 -33.39 -2.10
C THR A 239 34.22 -31.91 -1.97
N PRO A 240 34.95 -31.50 -0.91
CA PRO A 240 35.38 -30.12 -0.76
C PRO A 240 36.28 -29.67 -1.92
N VAL A 241 35.86 -28.62 -2.63
CA VAL A 241 36.57 -28.08 -3.80
C VAL A 241 37.92 -27.47 -3.45
N ARG A 242 38.12 -27.13 -2.18
CA ARG A 242 39.42 -26.70 -1.64
C ARG A 242 40.44 -27.83 -1.59
N GLU A 243 40.00 -29.08 -1.59
CA GLU A 243 40.85 -30.28 -1.57
C GLU A 243 41.00 -30.89 -2.97
N THR A 244 39.91 -31.02 -3.71
CA THR A 244 39.88 -31.69 -5.02
C THR A 244 40.13 -30.76 -6.20
N GLY A 245 40.15 -29.45 -5.95
CA GLY A 245 40.22 -28.43 -6.99
C GLY A 245 38.85 -28.12 -7.58
N GLY A 246 38.66 -26.87 -7.98
CA GLY A 246 37.40 -26.39 -8.53
C GLY A 246 37.28 -24.89 -8.36
N ALA A 247 36.32 -24.27 -9.04
CA ALA A 247 36.15 -22.83 -8.97
C ALA A 247 34.75 -22.37 -9.38
N ILE A 248 34.34 -21.21 -8.87
CA ILE A 248 33.19 -20.46 -9.35
C ILE A 248 33.59 -19.80 -10.68
N VAL A 249 32.89 -20.16 -11.75
CA VAL A 249 33.16 -19.63 -13.10
C VAL A 249 32.22 -18.51 -13.51
N GLU A 250 31.01 -18.47 -12.95
CA GLU A 250 30.01 -17.46 -13.26
C GLU A 250 29.02 -17.28 -12.10
N VAL A 251 28.51 -16.06 -11.93
CA VAL A 251 27.39 -15.75 -11.02
C VAL A 251 26.27 -15.11 -11.84
N ASN A 252 25.04 -15.58 -11.65
CA ASN A 252 23.89 -15.21 -12.45
C ASN A 252 22.78 -14.61 -11.60
N ALA A 253 22.36 -13.37 -11.89
CA ALA A 253 21.35 -12.63 -11.13
C ALA A 253 19.88 -12.97 -11.46
N ALA A 254 19.63 -13.66 -12.57
CA ALA A 254 18.31 -14.15 -12.97
C ALA A 254 18.38 -15.63 -13.37
N PRO A 255 18.74 -16.53 -12.44
CA PRO A 255 18.95 -17.94 -12.76
C PRO A 255 17.65 -18.60 -13.20
N GLY A 256 17.73 -19.53 -14.14
CA GLY A 256 16.59 -20.33 -14.58
C GLY A 256 16.28 -21.46 -13.61
N PHE A 257 15.02 -21.61 -13.19
CA PHE A 257 14.60 -22.68 -12.26
C PHE A 257 14.35 -24.04 -12.93
N ARG A 258 14.35 -24.08 -14.25
CA ARG A 258 13.91 -25.26 -15.00
C ARG A 258 14.74 -26.50 -14.69
N MET A 259 16.07 -26.36 -14.63
CA MET A 259 16.99 -27.48 -14.35
C MET A 259 16.80 -28.07 -12.94
N HIS A 260 16.29 -27.29 -12.00
CA HIS A 260 16.04 -27.73 -10.63
C HIS A 260 14.62 -28.29 -10.46
N THR A 261 13.64 -27.69 -11.12
CA THR A 261 12.23 -28.12 -11.02
C THR A 261 11.90 -29.35 -11.87
N HIS A 262 12.67 -29.59 -12.93
CA HIS A 262 12.48 -30.72 -13.85
C HIS A 262 13.85 -31.24 -14.32
N PRO A 263 14.66 -31.81 -13.42
CA PRO A 263 15.91 -32.44 -13.82
C PRO A 263 15.62 -33.65 -14.73
N THR A 264 16.61 -34.02 -15.55
CA THR A 264 16.51 -35.24 -16.39
C THR A 264 16.67 -36.49 -15.54
N GLU A 265 17.53 -36.42 -14.52
CA GLU A 265 17.80 -37.48 -13.54
C GLU A 265 17.82 -36.88 -12.13
N GLY A 266 17.42 -37.67 -11.12
CA GLY A 266 17.30 -37.21 -9.74
C GLY A 266 15.95 -36.56 -9.41
N GLU A 267 15.84 -35.98 -8.22
CA GLU A 267 14.58 -35.49 -7.67
C GLU A 267 14.30 -34.01 -8.02
N PRO A 268 13.07 -33.66 -8.45
CA PRO A 268 12.63 -32.28 -8.59
C PRO A 268 12.72 -31.47 -7.30
N GLN A 269 13.27 -30.26 -7.38
CA GLN A 269 13.42 -29.34 -6.25
C GLN A 269 12.35 -28.22 -6.26
N TYR A 270 11.72 -27.98 -5.10
CA TYR A 270 10.66 -26.98 -4.91
C TYR A 270 11.18 -25.55 -4.72
N VAL A 271 11.98 -25.06 -5.66
CA VAL A 271 12.74 -23.80 -5.54
C VAL A 271 11.87 -22.53 -5.56
N ALA A 272 10.62 -22.59 -6.03
CA ALA A 272 9.72 -21.44 -6.01
C ALA A 272 9.27 -21.07 -4.58
N ARG A 273 9.10 -22.06 -3.69
CA ARG A 273 8.63 -21.83 -2.33
C ARG A 273 9.61 -20.99 -1.51
N PRO A 274 10.93 -21.27 -1.47
CA PRO A 274 11.90 -20.41 -0.80
C PRO A 274 11.88 -18.94 -1.26
N VAL A 275 11.61 -18.67 -2.54
CA VAL A 275 11.48 -17.29 -3.05
C VAL A 275 10.27 -16.61 -2.43
N ILE A 276 9.11 -17.30 -2.44
CA ILE A 276 7.87 -16.78 -1.86
C ILE A 276 8.01 -16.61 -0.35
N ASP A 277 8.58 -17.57 0.37
CA ASP A 277 8.80 -17.53 1.82
C ASP A 277 9.77 -16.37 2.20
N SER A 278 10.77 -16.07 1.36
CA SER A 278 11.67 -14.92 1.54
C SER A 278 10.99 -13.56 1.33
N LEU A 279 9.99 -13.50 0.43
CA LEU A 279 9.21 -12.29 0.16
C LEU A 279 8.04 -12.11 1.14
N PHE A 280 7.47 -13.22 1.60
CA PHE A 280 6.30 -13.28 2.47
C PHE A 280 6.53 -14.27 3.61
N PRO A 281 7.36 -13.92 4.62
CA PRO A 281 7.68 -14.81 5.72
C PRO A 281 6.44 -15.34 6.45
N ALA A 282 6.46 -16.61 6.82
CA ALA A 282 5.35 -17.24 7.53
C ALA A 282 5.01 -16.47 8.82
N GLY A 283 3.73 -16.18 9.01
CA GLY A 283 3.23 -15.42 10.17
C GLY A 283 3.34 -13.89 10.03
N ALA A 284 4.07 -13.36 9.04
CA ALA A 284 4.08 -11.93 8.75
C ALA A 284 2.83 -11.54 7.94
N SER A 285 2.26 -10.36 8.22
CA SER A 285 1.20 -9.83 7.35
C SER A 285 1.80 -9.41 6.02
N ALA A 286 1.41 -10.09 4.94
CA ALA A 286 1.74 -9.73 3.57
C ALA A 286 0.84 -8.62 2.99
N ARG A 287 -0.06 -8.07 3.81
CA ARG A 287 -1.05 -7.07 3.40
C ARG A 287 -1.06 -5.90 4.38
N ILE A 288 -1.28 -4.71 3.83
CA ILE A 288 -1.56 -3.50 4.62
C ILE A 288 -2.94 -3.72 5.29
N PRO A 289 -3.05 -3.65 6.62
CA PRO A 289 -4.34 -3.67 7.30
C PRO A 289 -5.19 -2.48 6.88
N ILE A 290 -6.47 -2.71 6.59
CA ILE A 290 -7.39 -1.68 6.08
C ILE A 290 -8.53 -1.46 7.07
N ILE A 291 -8.74 -0.19 7.42
CA ILE A 291 -9.92 0.29 8.13
C ILE A 291 -10.72 1.15 7.15
N SER A 292 -11.94 0.75 6.82
CA SER A 292 -12.80 1.47 5.89
C SER A 292 -13.97 2.10 6.63
N VAL A 293 -14.31 3.34 6.28
CA VAL A 293 -15.37 4.11 6.94
C VAL A 293 -16.36 4.58 5.89
N THR A 294 -17.63 4.21 6.07
CA THR A 294 -18.73 4.72 5.27
C THR A 294 -19.88 5.21 6.14
N GLY A 295 -20.86 5.85 5.50
CA GLY A 295 -22.01 6.47 6.13
C GLY A 295 -22.46 7.72 5.38
N THR A 296 -23.55 8.33 5.81
CA THR A 296 -24.01 9.61 5.24
C THR A 296 -23.15 10.75 5.78
N ASN A 297 -23.08 10.91 7.10
CA ASN A 297 -22.34 11.97 7.78
C ASN A 297 -21.21 11.41 8.68
N GLY A 298 -20.21 12.24 8.98
CA GLY A 298 -19.15 11.91 9.96
C GLY A 298 -17.98 11.06 9.45
N LYS A 299 -17.99 10.63 8.19
CA LYS A 299 -16.93 9.79 7.58
C LYS A 299 -15.54 10.41 7.73
N THR A 300 -15.34 11.60 7.15
CA THR A 300 -14.04 12.30 7.15
C THR A 300 -13.48 12.50 8.56
N THR A 301 -14.32 12.94 9.50
CA THR A 301 -13.91 13.15 10.90
C THR A 301 -13.52 11.84 11.58
N THR A 302 -14.30 10.77 11.37
CA THR A 302 -14.03 9.45 11.93
C THR A 302 -12.71 8.87 11.37
N VAL A 303 -12.51 8.96 10.05
CA VAL A 303 -11.25 8.56 9.38
C VAL A 303 -10.05 9.30 9.96
N ARG A 304 -10.17 10.62 10.17
CA ARG A 304 -9.12 11.46 10.77
C ARG A 304 -8.83 11.09 12.22
N MET A 305 -9.85 10.83 13.03
CA MET A 305 -9.67 10.38 14.42
C MET A 305 -8.96 9.02 14.48
N ILE A 306 -9.37 8.06 13.65
CA ILE A 306 -8.74 6.73 13.57
C ILE A 306 -7.28 6.87 13.13
N ALA A 307 -7.02 7.60 12.04
CA ALA A 307 -5.67 7.82 11.55
C ALA A 307 -4.78 8.52 12.59
N HIS A 308 -5.33 9.48 13.35
CA HIS A 308 -4.61 10.16 14.43
C HIS A 308 -4.24 9.21 15.57
N ILE A 309 -5.16 8.35 16.03
CA ILE A 309 -4.89 7.33 17.05
C ILE A 309 -3.76 6.39 16.58
N LEU A 310 -3.87 5.86 15.35
CA LEU A 310 -2.91 4.89 14.82
C LEU A 310 -1.52 5.48 14.59
N LYS A 311 -1.43 6.74 14.15
CA LYS A 311 -0.14 7.44 14.03
C LYS A 311 0.56 7.60 15.37
N LEU A 312 -0.17 7.88 16.45
CA LEU A 312 0.41 7.95 17.80
C LEU A 312 0.92 6.59 18.30
N MET A 313 0.41 5.48 17.74
CA MET A 313 0.95 4.13 17.96
C MET A 313 2.21 3.83 17.12
N GLY A 314 2.73 4.81 16.37
CA GLY A 314 3.89 4.66 15.51
C GLY A 314 3.61 4.00 14.15
N ARG A 315 2.34 3.91 13.73
CA ARG A 315 1.97 3.41 12.39
C ARG A 315 2.14 4.49 11.33
N ARG A 316 2.61 4.10 10.15
CA ARG A 316 2.66 4.95 8.96
C ARG A 316 1.35 4.82 8.21
N VAL A 317 0.41 5.68 8.57
CA VAL A 317 -0.96 5.62 8.09
C VAL A 317 -1.10 6.27 6.73
N GLY A 318 -1.63 5.53 5.77
CA GLY A 318 -2.16 6.06 4.52
C GLY A 318 -3.67 6.29 4.62
N MET A 319 -4.12 7.52 4.39
CA MET A 319 -5.50 7.94 4.60
C MET A 319 -6.10 8.50 3.31
N THR A 320 -7.35 8.11 3.01
CA THR A 320 -8.15 8.74 1.95
C THR A 320 -9.36 9.45 2.53
N SER A 321 -9.71 10.60 1.98
CA SER A 321 -10.81 11.45 2.46
C SER A 321 -11.38 12.31 1.33
N THR A 322 -12.46 13.04 1.60
CA THR A 322 -13.08 13.95 0.63
C THR A 322 -12.20 15.11 0.16
N ASP A 323 -11.08 15.40 0.84
CA ASP A 323 -10.20 16.52 0.51
C ASP A 323 -8.76 16.11 0.15
N GLY A 324 -8.39 14.85 0.34
CA GLY A 324 -7.15 14.35 -0.22
C GLY A 324 -6.70 12.96 0.24
N ILE A 325 -5.53 12.59 -0.29
CA ILE A 325 -4.70 11.47 0.18
C ILE A 325 -3.64 12.04 1.10
N VAL A 326 -3.57 11.51 2.32
CA VAL A 326 -2.56 11.89 3.32
C VAL A 326 -1.76 10.64 3.68
N ILE A 327 -0.43 10.73 3.65
CA ILE A 327 0.46 9.64 4.09
C ILE A 327 1.34 10.20 5.20
N ASP A 328 1.27 9.57 6.37
CA ASP A 328 2.04 9.95 7.56
C ASP A 328 1.96 11.45 7.91
N GLY A 329 0.75 12.01 7.80
CA GLY A 329 0.49 13.43 8.08
C GLY A 329 0.80 14.39 6.93
N ARG A 330 1.41 13.95 5.84
CA ARG A 330 1.68 14.78 4.65
C ARG A 330 0.58 14.62 3.60
N LEU A 331 0.02 15.74 3.13
CA LEU A 331 -0.88 15.75 1.98
C LEU A 331 -0.10 15.36 0.72
N ILE A 332 -0.49 14.26 0.07
CA ILE A 332 0.11 13.74 -1.15
C ILE A 332 -0.64 14.22 -2.38
N LYS A 333 -1.98 14.26 -2.30
CA LYS A 333 -2.84 14.69 -3.39
C LYS A 333 -4.11 15.33 -2.86
N LYS A 334 -4.44 16.52 -3.34
CA LYS A 334 -5.66 17.26 -3.00
C LYS A 334 -6.83 16.86 -3.91
N GLY A 335 -8.04 16.90 -3.37
CA GLY A 335 -9.30 16.65 -4.11
C GLY A 335 -10.15 15.56 -3.47
N ASP A 336 -11.30 15.24 -4.07
CA ASP A 336 -12.13 14.12 -3.60
C ASP A 336 -11.44 12.78 -3.90
N MET A 337 -10.88 12.19 -2.85
CA MET A 337 -10.09 10.96 -2.90
C MET A 337 -10.81 9.80 -2.18
N SER A 338 -12.12 9.90 -1.99
CA SER A 338 -12.94 8.89 -1.29
C SER A 338 -13.29 7.64 -2.13
N GLY A 339 -12.55 7.39 -3.21
CA GLY A 339 -12.85 6.37 -4.22
C GLY A 339 -11.75 5.32 -4.46
N PRO A 340 -12.04 4.29 -5.26
CA PRO A 340 -11.19 3.11 -5.45
C PRO A 340 -9.77 3.38 -5.93
N LYS A 341 -9.60 4.30 -6.89
CA LYS A 341 -8.28 4.67 -7.43
C LYS A 341 -7.36 5.23 -6.34
N SER A 342 -7.91 6.05 -5.43
CA SER A 342 -7.17 6.65 -4.34
C SER A 342 -6.77 5.61 -3.28
N ALA A 343 -7.65 4.64 -2.99
CA ALA A 343 -7.31 3.50 -2.15
C ALA A 343 -6.14 2.70 -2.72
N GLN A 344 -6.17 2.40 -4.03
CA GLN A 344 -5.07 1.71 -4.72
C GLN A 344 -3.75 2.50 -4.68
N MET A 345 -3.78 3.83 -4.85
CA MET A 345 -2.59 4.66 -4.72
C MET A 345 -1.94 4.52 -3.33
N VAL A 346 -2.75 4.48 -2.27
CA VAL A 346 -2.25 4.26 -0.90
C VAL A 346 -1.68 2.85 -0.74
N LEU A 347 -2.40 1.82 -1.21
CA LEU A 347 -1.97 0.42 -1.06
C LEU A 347 -0.73 0.06 -1.88
N GLN A 348 -0.41 0.84 -2.91
CA GLN A 348 0.80 0.68 -3.72
C GLN A 348 2.01 1.43 -3.15
N ASN A 349 1.81 2.26 -2.12
CA ASN A 349 2.90 3.00 -1.49
C ASN A 349 3.65 2.09 -0.48
N PRO A 350 4.95 1.82 -0.69
CA PRO A 350 5.72 0.91 0.17
C PRO A 350 6.01 1.45 1.57
N THR A 351 5.76 2.74 1.85
CA THR A 351 5.97 3.32 3.18
C THR A 351 4.77 3.15 4.11
N VAL A 352 3.60 2.82 3.55
CA VAL A 352 2.35 2.65 4.30
C VAL A 352 2.31 1.27 4.92
N ASP A 353 2.06 1.20 6.24
CA ASP A 353 1.88 -0.05 6.96
C ASP A 353 0.48 -0.21 7.58
N THR A 354 -0.39 0.80 7.48
CA THR A 354 -1.82 0.71 7.83
C THR A 354 -2.61 1.72 6.99
N ALA A 355 -3.80 1.35 6.54
CA ALA A 355 -4.65 2.21 5.72
C ALA A 355 -5.99 2.54 6.40
N VAL A 356 -6.42 3.81 6.29
CA VAL A 356 -7.73 4.27 6.75
C VAL A 356 -8.47 4.97 5.62
N PHE A 357 -9.52 4.36 5.11
CA PHE A 357 -10.20 4.82 3.91
C PHE A 357 -11.58 5.38 4.19
N GLU A 358 -11.82 6.61 3.73
CA GLU A 358 -13.18 7.08 3.51
C GLU A 358 -13.74 6.43 2.25
N VAL A 359 -14.88 5.74 2.37
CA VAL A 359 -15.55 5.05 1.27
C VAL A 359 -16.89 5.72 0.99
N ALA A 360 -16.94 6.50 -0.09
CA ALA A 360 -18.16 7.17 -0.53
C ALA A 360 -19.05 6.25 -1.38
N ARG A 361 -20.36 6.48 -1.32
CA ARG A 361 -21.36 5.74 -2.11
C ARG A 361 -21.09 5.81 -3.61
N GLY A 362 -20.66 6.97 -4.12
CA GLY A 362 -20.35 7.16 -5.54
C GLY A 362 -19.19 6.28 -6.01
N GLY A 363 -18.16 6.10 -5.16
CA GLY A 363 -17.05 5.20 -5.45
C GLY A 363 -17.49 3.74 -5.56
N ILE A 364 -18.29 3.28 -4.61
CA ILE A 364 -18.82 1.90 -4.57
C ILE A 364 -19.61 1.58 -5.84
N LEU A 365 -20.54 2.45 -6.24
CA LEU A 365 -21.38 2.21 -7.41
C LEU A 365 -20.60 2.21 -8.73
N ARG A 366 -19.53 3.00 -8.82
CA ARG A 366 -18.77 3.19 -10.07
C ARG A 366 -17.77 2.06 -10.30
N GLU A 367 -17.02 1.68 -9.27
CA GLU A 367 -15.82 0.83 -9.40
C GLU A 367 -15.65 -0.15 -8.22
N GLY A 368 -16.60 -0.23 -7.27
CA GLY A 368 -16.48 -1.03 -6.06
C GLY A 368 -15.65 -0.36 -4.96
N LEU A 369 -14.98 -1.15 -4.11
CA LEU A 369 -14.23 -0.63 -2.95
C LEU A 369 -12.80 -0.20 -3.28
N GLY A 370 -12.22 -0.72 -4.36
CA GLY A 370 -10.80 -0.56 -4.66
C GLY A 370 -9.88 -1.45 -3.82
N PHE A 371 -10.44 -2.40 -3.07
CA PHE A 371 -9.73 -3.46 -2.34
C PHE A 371 -10.67 -4.67 -2.20
N ASP A 372 -10.09 -5.86 -1.98
CA ASP A 372 -10.81 -7.13 -1.90
C ASP A 372 -11.38 -7.42 -0.51
N ARG A 373 -10.76 -6.89 0.55
CA ARG A 373 -11.24 -7.01 1.94
C ARG A 373 -10.73 -5.88 2.82
N ASN A 374 -11.41 -5.63 3.94
CA ASN A 374 -10.91 -4.75 5.01
C ASN A 374 -10.97 -5.42 6.38
N ASP A 375 -9.96 -5.19 7.21
CA ASP A 375 -9.86 -5.77 8.55
C ASP A 375 -10.90 -5.17 9.50
N VAL A 376 -11.20 -3.88 9.35
CA VAL A 376 -12.26 -3.20 10.11
C VAL A 376 -13.15 -2.39 9.17
N ALA A 377 -14.45 -2.66 9.19
CA ALA A 377 -15.47 -1.82 8.54
C ALA A 377 -16.11 -0.91 9.58
N VAL A 378 -16.34 0.36 9.26
CA VAL A 378 -17.07 1.31 10.12
C VAL A 378 -18.24 1.87 9.34
N VAL A 379 -19.43 1.81 9.91
CA VAL A 379 -20.63 2.43 9.34
C VAL A 379 -21.22 3.41 10.35
N THR A 380 -21.18 4.71 10.02
CA THR A 380 -21.53 5.77 10.97
C THR A 380 -23.04 5.98 11.11
N ASN A 381 -23.76 6.17 10.00
CA ASN A 381 -25.20 6.43 9.94
C ASN A 381 -25.72 6.36 8.50
N LEU A 382 -27.04 6.25 8.35
CA LEU A 382 -27.76 6.25 7.10
C LEU A 382 -28.96 7.20 7.15
N THR A 383 -28.80 8.36 6.53
CA THR A 383 -29.87 9.34 6.36
C THR A 383 -30.16 9.60 4.89
N GLY A 384 -31.33 10.18 4.61
CA GLY A 384 -31.88 10.38 3.26
C GLY A 384 -31.09 11.42 2.48
N ASP A 385 -29.89 11.04 2.05
CA ASP A 385 -28.98 11.88 1.29
C ASP A 385 -28.65 11.20 -0.04
N HIS A 386 -28.61 11.98 -1.12
CA HIS A 386 -28.48 11.49 -2.50
C HIS A 386 -29.60 10.53 -2.96
N LEU A 387 -30.81 10.58 -2.40
CA LEU A 387 -31.93 9.81 -2.94
C LEU A 387 -32.35 10.38 -4.31
N GLY A 388 -32.56 9.49 -5.29
CA GLY A 388 -32.86 9.82 -6.69
C GLY A 388 -31.62 9.87 -7.61
N ILE A 389 -30.40 9.81 -7.06
CA ILE A 389 -29.16 9.87 -7.85
C ILE A 389 -28.60 8.46 -8.08
N GLY A 390 -28.18 8.12 -9.30
CA GLY A 390 -27.46 6.87 -9.59
C GLY A 390 -28.24 5.60 -9.20
N GLY A 391 -29.56 5.58 -9.42
CA GLY A 391 -30.41 4.41 -9.21
C GLY A 391 -30.83 4.12 -7.76
N ILE A 392 -30.44 4.94 -6.79
CA ILE A 392 -30.77 4.75 -5.37
C ILE A 392 -31.94 5.66 -4.99
N THR A 393 -33.11 5.10 -4.72
CA THR A 393 -34.35 5.83 -4.42
C THR A 393 -34.84 5.62 -2.99
N SER A 394 -34.24 4.70 -2.23
CA SER A 394 -34.62 4.40 -0.84
C SER A 394 -33.43 4.27 0.10
N LEU A 395 -33.68 4.47 1.40
CA LEU A 395 -32.70 4.20 2.45
C LEU A 395 -32.26 2.74 2.49
N GLY A 396 -33.16 1.79 2.19
CA GLY A 396 -32.82 0.37 2.10
C GLY A 396 -31.78 0.08 1.01
N GLN A 397 -31.95 0.66 -0.18
CA GLN A 397 -30.96 0.54 -1.25
C GLN A 397 -29.63 1.22 -0.87
N LEU A 398 -29.67 2.38 -0.22
CA LEU A 398 -28.46 3.05 0.27
C LEU A 398 -27.74 2.18 1.32
N ALA A 399 -28.49 1.51 2.19
CA ALA A 399 -27.96 0.56 3.16
C ALA A 399 -27.28 -0.62 2.47
N ASN A 400 -27.89 -1.21 1.44
CA ASN A 400 -27.29 -2.31 0.67
C ASN A 400 -25.95 -1.90 0.04
N VAL A 401 -25.89 -0.71 -0.59
CA VAL A 401 -24.65 -0.23 -1.21
C VAL A 401 -23.54 -0.02 -0.17
N LYS A 402 -23.85 0.59 0.98
CA LYS A 402 -22.84 0.79 2.04
C LYS A 402 -22.51 -0.51 2.78
N GLY A 403 -23.43 -1.47 2.82
CA GLY A 403 -23.27 -2.79 3.42
C GLY A 403 -22.14 -3.61 2.78
N VAL A 404 -21.77 -3.33 1.53
CA VAL A 404 -20.63 -3.95 0.84
C VAL A 404 -19.33 -3.83 1.66
N VAL A 405 -19.16 -2.73 2.41
CA VAL A 405 -17.98 -2.53 3.29
C VAL A 405 -17.98 -3.55 4.45
N VAL A 406 -19.15 -3.90 4.97
CA VAL A 406 -19.32 -4.90 6.05
C VAL A 406 -19.18 -6.32 5.51
N GLU A 407 -19.68 -6.58 4.29
CA GLU A 407 -19.52 -7.86 3.60
C GLU A 407 -18.06 -8.17 3.25
N ALA A 408 -17.24 -7.14 3.02
CA ALA A 408 -15.81 -7.25 2.76
C ALA A 408 -14.97 -7.55 4.02
N VAL A 409 -15.59 -7.72 5.19
CA VAL A 409 -14.90 -8.09 6.44
C VAL A 409 -14.62 -9.59 6.49
N PRO A 410 -13.36 -10.03 6.62
CA PRO A 410 -13.04 -11.45 6.77
C PRO A 410 -13.42 -11.96 8.17
N ARG A 411 -13.46 -13.29 8.36
CA ARG A 411 -13.75 -13.92 9.68
C ARG A 411 -12.84 -13.44 10.82
N SER A 412 -11.61 -13.07 10.51
CA SER A 412 -10.63 -12.53 11.47
C SER A 412 -10.84 -11.04 11.79
N GLY A 413 -11.60 -10.32 10.97
CA GLY A 413 -11.83 -8.88 11.08
C GLY A 413 -13.03 -8.52 11.95
N ALA A 414 -13.46 -7.26 11.87
CA ALA A 414 -14.62 -6.75 12.58
C ALA A 414 -15.42 -5.69 11.81
N ALA A 415 -16.73 -5.60 12.10
CA ALA A 415 -17.57 -4.49 11.70
C ALA A 415 -17.96 -3.66 12.93
N VAL A 416 -17.75 -2.35 12.84
CA VAL A 416 -18.08 -1.32 13.82
C VAL A 416 -19.35 -0.61 13.35
N LEU A 417 -20.46 -0.85 14.05
CA LEU A 417 -21.79 -0.45 13.59
C LEU A 417 -22.48 0.44 14.62
N ASN A 418 -23.07 1.54 14.14
CA ASN A 418 -23.91 2.39 14.96
C ASN A 418 -25.19 1.65 15.37
N ALA A 419 -25.38 1.43 16.67
CA ALA A 419 -26.58 0.80 17.20
C ALA A 419 -27.78 1.75 17.23
N ASP A 420 -27.55 3.07 17.16
CA ASP A 420 -28.62 4.07 17.15
C ASP A 420 -29.38 4.08 15.80
N ASP A 421 -28.78 3.52 14.75
CA ASP A 421 -29.36 3.44 13.41
C ASP A 421 -29.79 2.00 13.07
N ALA A 422 -31.09 1.80 12.87
CA ALA A 422 -31.67 0.48 12.62
C ALA A 422 -31.24 -0.16 11.29
N HIS A 423 -30.89 0.63 10.27
CA HIS A 423 -30.35 0.09 9.02
C HIS A 423 -28.91 -0.34 9.20
N VAL A 424 -28.10 0.45 9.89
CA VAL A 424 -26.70 0.14 10.18
C VAL A 424 -26.59 -1.08 11.09
N TYR A 425 -27.36 -1.14 12.19
CA TYR A 425 -27.38 -2.28 13.10
C TYR A 425 -27.68 -3.60 12.37
N ARG A 426 -28.63 -3.59 11.41
CA ARG A 426 -28.99 -4.78 10.63
C ARG A 426 -27.88 -5.28 9.71
N MET A 427 -26.91 -4.43 9.32
CA MET A 427 -25.76 -4.87 8.52
C MET A 427 -24.92 -5.94 9.22
N GLY A 428 -24.97 -6.01 10.57
CA GLY A 428 -24.26 -7.04 11.34
C GLY A 428 -24.63 -8.47 10.93
N ARG A 429 -25.80 -8.69 10.32
CA ARG A 429 -26.23 -10.00 9.79
C ARG A 429 -25.40 -10.46 8.59
N HIS A 430 -24.74 -9.54 7.89
CA HIS A 430 -23.92 -9.79 6.72
C HIS A 430 -22.42 -9.79 7.03
N CYS A 431 -22.03 -9.54 8.29
CA CYS A 431 -20.63 -9.58 8.70
C CYS A 431 -20.20 -11.03 8.98
N ALA A 432 -19.15 -11.49 8.31
CA ALA A 432 -18.55 -12.80 8.59
C ALA A 432 -17.62 -12.80 9.81
N GLY A 433 -17.15 -11.62 10.23
CA GLY A 433 -16.26 -11.41 11.38
C GLY A 433 -17.00 -11.03 12.65
N ARG A 434 -16.30 -10.34 13.56
CA ARG A 434 -16.88 -9.87 14.82
C ARG A 434 -17.69 -8.59 14.60
N VAL A 435 -18.79 -8.42 15.35
CA VAL A 435 -19.54 -7.15 15.37
C VAL A 435 -19.24 -6.40 16.66
N VAL A 436 -18.79 -5.15 16.52
CA VAL A 436 -18.61 -4.19 17.61
C VAL A 436 -19.64 -3.09 17.43
N LEU A 437 -20.46 -2.84 18.44
CA LEU A 437 -21.45 -1.76 18.37
C LEU A 437 -20.89 -0.47 18.94
N PHE A 438 -21.45 0.65 18.52
CA PHE A 438 -21.33 1.89 19.27
C PHE A 438 -22.66 2.63 19.36
N SER A 439 -22.87 3.40 20.42
CA SER A 439 -24.14 4.07 20.67
C SER A 439 -23.96 5.32 21.55
N MET A 440 -24.71 6.37 21.23
CA MET A 440 -24.87 7.55 22.08
C MET A 440 -26.05 7.46 23.04
N ALA A 441 -26.90 6.44 22.92
CA ALA A 441 -28.05 6.21 23.78
C ALA A 441 -27.61 5.93 25.22
N THR A 442 -28.32 6.50 26.17
CA THR A 442 -28.00 6.44 27.61
C THR A 442 -29.17 6.02 28.48
N GLU A 443 -30.39 6.01 27.93
CA GLU A 443 -31.60 5.70 28.67
C GLU A 443 -32.20 4.35 28.22
N LYS A 444 -32.70 3.59 29.20
CA LYS A 444 -33.34 2.30 28.93
C LYS A 444 -34.63 2.51 28.14
N GLY A 445 -34.85 1.72 27.09
CA GLY A 445 -35.95 1.91 26.14
C GLY A 445 -35.56 2.74 24.91
N GLU A 446 -34.38 3.35 24.90
CA GLU A 446 -33.78 3.84 23.65
C GLU A 446 -33.25 2.64 22.86
N ASP A 447 -33.70 2.51 21.61
CA ASP A 447 -33.32 1.45 20.67
C ASP A 447 -31.80 1.15 20.67
N GLY A 448 -30.96 2.19 20.70
CA GLY A 448 -29.51 2.07 20.68
C GLY A 448 -28.96 1.36 21.92
N LEU A 449 -29.42 1.74 23.11
CA LEU A 449 -28.97 1.15 24.37
C LEU A 449 -29.51 -0.27 24.53
N ASP A 450 -30.76 -0.51 24.18
CA ASP A 450 -31.37 -1.85 24.22
C ASP A 450 -30.64 -2.83 23.28
N ARG A 451 -30.22 -2.37 22.09
CA ARG A 451 -29.37 -3.15 21.17
C ARG A 451 -27.98 -3.42 21.77
N VAL A 452 -27.36 -2.44 22.43
CA VAL A 452 -26.07 -2.60 23.12
C VAL A 452 -26.16 -3.60 24.27
N ASP A 453 -27.22 -3.54 25.08
CA ASP A 453 -27.46 -4.46 26.19
C ASP A 453 -27.64 -5.90 25.68
N GLY A 454 -28.50 -6.09 24.68
CA GLY A 454 -28.69 -7.38 24.03
C GLY A 454 -27.39 -7.91 23.40
N HIS A 455 -26.57 -7.03 22.82
CA HIS A 455 -25.30 -7.42 22.18
C HIS A 455 -24.23 -7.83 23.19
N THR A 456 -24.05 -7.03 24.24
CA THR A 456 -23.03 -7.25 25.27
C THR A 456 -23.38 -8.41 26.20
N SER A 457 -24.67 -8.67 26.47
CA SER A 457 -25.09 -9.87 27.23
C SER A 457 -24.68 -11.19 26.56
N ARG A 458 -24.47 -11.19 25.24
CA ARG A 458 -23.93 -12.34 24.47
C ARG A 458 -22.40 -12.42 24.46
N GLY A 459 -21.71 -11.60 25.27
CA GLY A 459 -20.25 -11.59 25.36
C GLY A 459 -19.55 -10.66 24.35
N ASN A 460 -20.29 -9.94 23.52
CA ASN A 460 -19.70 -9.09 22.49
C ASN A 460 -19.27 -7.71 23.03
N ALA A 461 -18.53 -6.97 22.19
CA ALA A 461 -18.02 -5.64 22.51
C ALA A 461 -18.95 -4.51 22.03
N ALA A 462 -19.04 -3.45 22.81
CA ALA A 462 -19.67 -2.20 22.43
C ALA A 462 -19.01 -0.98 23.08
N PHE A 463 -18.98 0.15 22.36
CA PHE A 463 -18.59 1.45 22.91
C PHE A 463 -19.84 2.31 23.13
N CYS A 464 -20.10 2.73 24.36
CA CYS A 464 -21.28 3.55 24.68
C CYS A 464 -20.95 4.68 25.66
N LEU A 465 -21.93 5.56 25.86
CA LEU A 465 -21.85 6.61 26.86
C LEU A 465 -22.42 6.13 28.19
N GLU A 466 -21.76 6.49 29.29
CA GLU A 466 -22.29 6.38 30.64
C GLU A 466 -22.34 7.77 31.27
N PRO A 467 -23.55 8.32 31.53
CA PRO A 467 -23.70 9.57 32.26
C PRO A 467 -23.16 9.43 33.69
N SER A 468 -22.47 10.46 34.17
CA SER A 468 -21.98 10.58 35.54
C SER A 468 -22.07 12.03 36.03
N ALA A 469 -21.76 12.28 37.30
CA ALA A 469 -21.73 13.63 37.86
C ALA A 469 -20.68 14.53 37.19
N GLU A 470 -19.62 13.93 36.64
CA GLU A 470 -18.51 14.58 35.94
C GLU A 470 -18.75 14.74 34.43
N GLY A 471 -19.91 14.31 33.93
CA GLY A 471 -20.31 14.33 32.52
C GLY A 471 -20.43 12.94 31.92
N GLU A 472 -20.52 12.85 30.59
CA GLU A 472 -20.65 11.57 29.88
C GLU A 472 -19.28 10.92 29.67
N LEU A 473 -19.14 9.68 30.12
CA LEU A 473 -17.95 8.87 29.97
C LEU A 473 -18.09 7.90 28.79
N ILE A 474 -17.13 7.88 27.87
CA ILE A 474 -17.03 6.79 26.90
C ILE A 474 -16.52 5.55 27.61
N VAL A 475 -17.25 4.44 27.49
CA VAL A 475 -16.87 3.14 28.06
C VAL A 475 -16.83 2.05 26.99
N LEU A 476 -15.91 1.11 27.14
CA LEU A 476 -15.95 -0.18 26.46
C LEU A 476 -16.68 -1.18 27.34
N ARG A 477 -17.81 -1.69 26.83
CA ARG A 477 -18.51 -2.85 27.39
C ARG A 477 -18.07 -4.10 26.64
N LEU A 478 -17.51 -5.07 27.36
CA LEU A 478 -17.11 -6.37 26.82
C LEU A 478 -17.72 -7.47 27.68
N GLY A 479 -18.80 -8.09 27.19
CA GLY A 479 -19.59 -8.97 28.02
C GLY A 479 -20.17 -8.22 29.22
N SER A 480 -19.94 -8.75 30.42
CA SER A 480 -20.28 -8.12 31.70
C SER A 480 -19.27 -7.07 32.17
N ARG A 481 -18.09 -6.98 31.54
CA ARG A 481 -17.04 -6.06 31.95
C ARG A 481 -17.27 -4.68 31.35
N LYS A 482 -17.02 -3.64 32.14
CA LYS A 482 -17.05 -2.24 31.73
C LYS A 482 -15.68 -1.62 31.99
N MET A 483 -15.12 -0.94 31.00
CA MET A 483 -13.81 -0.32 31.09
C MET A 483 -13.88 1.15 30.65
N PRO A 484 -13.45 2.10 31.50
CA PRO A 484 -13.52 3.52 31.20
C PRO A 484 -12.48 3.91 30.14
N VAL A 485 -12.89 4.71 29.16
CA VAL A 485 -12.02 5.21 28.09
C VAL A 485 -11.67 6.67 28.34
N LEU A 486 -12.61 7.59 28.12
CA LEU A 486 -12.38 9.04 28.23
C LEU A 486 -13.72 9.78 28.33
N TYR A 487 -13.77 10.84 29.15
CA TYR A 487 -14.92 11.74 29.19
C TYR A 487 -15.06 12.54 27.89
N THR A 488 -16.29 12.70 27.41
CA THR A 488 -16.56 13.43 26.15
C THR A 488 -16.01 14.84 26.18
N HIS A 489 -16.16 15.55 27.30
CA HIS A 489 -15.69 16.94 27.46
C HIS A 489 -14.16 17.10 27.42
N LEU A 490 -13.40 16.01 27.59
CA LEU A 490 -11.93 16.01 27.48
C LEU A 490 -11.42 15.80 26.05
N ILE A 491 -12.32 15.54 25.10
CA ILE A 491 -12.01 15.43 23.68
C ILE A 491 -12.17 16.82 23.06
N PRO A 492 -11.08 17.49 22.63
CA PRO A 492 -11.15 18.86 22.13
C PRO A 492 -12.14 19.03 20.97
N ALA A 493 -12.18 18.06 20.05
CA ALA A 493 -13.09 18.05 18.91
C ALA A 493 -14.59 18.03 19.28
N THR A 494 -14.96 17.76 20.54
CA THR A 494 -16.36 17.74 20.98
C THR A 494 -16.85 19.08 21.56
N PHE A 495 -15.98 20.08 21.71
CA PHE A 495 -16.32 21.38 22.30
C PHE A 495 -16.93 21.28 23.71
N GLY A 496 -16.33 20.42 24.55
CA GLY A 496 -16.84 20.13 25.90
C GLY A 496 -18.10 19.26 25.88
N GLY A 497 -18.18 18.29 24.95
CA GLY A 497 -19.35 17.43 24.75
C GLY A 497 -20.53 18.05 24.00
N ARG A 498 -20.41 19.32 23.58
CA ARG A 498 -21.48 20.07 22.88
C ARG A 498 -21.68 19.62 21.43
N ALA A 499 -20.61 19.21 20.74
CA ALA A 499 -20.70 18.67 19.39
C ALA A 499 -21.05 17.17 19.43
N ARG A 500 -22.35 16.87 19.59
CA ARG A 500 -22.87 15.49 19.70
C ARG A 500 -22.46 14.60 18.53
N MET A 501 -22.47 15.12 17.31
CA MET A 501 -21.97 14.43 16.12
C MET A 501 -20.49 13.99 16.24
N ASN A 502 -19.65 14.80 16.89
CA ASN A 502 -18.25 14.43 17.15
C ASN A 502 -18.10 13.46 18.33
N VAL A 503 -19.05 13.43 19.28
CA VAL A 503 -19.13 12.34 20.27
C VAL A 503 -19.43 11.01 19.57
N ALA A 504 -20.37 10.99 18.62
CA ALA A 504 -20.63 9.80 17.79
C ALA A 504 -19.38 9.35 17.01
N ASN A 505 -18.71 10.29 16.34
CA ASN A 505 -17.48 10.01 15.59
C ASN A 505 -16.36 9.48 16.50
N ALA A 506 -16.24 10.00 17.72
CA ALA A 506 -15.25 9.53 18.70
C ALA A 506 -15.56 8.11 19.19
N LEU A 507 -16.83 7.77 19.42
CA LEU A 507 -17.25 6.40 19.75
C LEU A 507 -16.92 5.42 18.61
N ALA A 508 -17.24 5.79 17.37
CA ALA A 508 -16.92 5.01 16.19
C ALA A 508 -15.40 4.83 16.01
N ALA A 509 -14.62 5.90 16.18
CA ALA A 509 -13.16 5.86 16.08
C ALA A 509 -12.52 5.02 17.19
N ALA A 510 -13.01 5.12 18.43
CA ALA A 510 -12.56 4.30 19.54
C ALA A 510 -12.83 2.81 19.28
N ALA A 511 -14.04 2.47 18.83
CA ALA A 511 -14.41 1.10 18.48
C ALA A 511 -13.56 0.55 17.32
N ALA A 512 -13.31 1.35 16.29
CA ALA A 512 -12.48 0.96 15.14
C ALA A 512 -11.01 0.75 15.51
N ALA A 513 -10.43 1.68 16.27
CA ALA A 513 -9.05 1.56 16.73
C ALA A 513 -8.88 0.33 17.65
N TRP A 514 -9.82 0.09 18.57
CA TRP A 514 -9.80 -1.11 19.42
C TRP A 514 -9.92 -2.40 18.59
N ALA A 515 -10.83 -2.43 17.61
CA ALA A 515 -10.99 -3.56 16.71
C ALA A 515 -9.73 -3.82 15.85
N ALA A 516 -8.97 -2.76 15.53
CA ALA A 516 -7.68 -2.82 14.85
C ALA A 516 -6.49 -3.15 15.78
N GLY A 517 -6.74 -3.39 17.07
CA GLY A 517 -5.73 -3.82 18.05
C GLY A 517 -5.11 -2.72 18.91
N ALA A 518 -5.63 -1.48 18.86
CA ALA A 518 -5.17 -0.41 19.76
C ALA A 518 -5.57 -0.69 21.22
N HIS A 519 -4.70 -0.38 22.17
CA HIS A 519 -5.05 -0.45 23.59
C HIS A 519 -5.86 0.77 24.01
N LEU A 520 -6.62 0.65 25.10
CA LEU A 520 -7.47 1.76 25.59
C LEU A 520 -6.69 3.04 25.93
N HIS A 521 -5.41 2.92 26.29
CA HIS A 521 -4.58 4.10 26.56
C HIS A 521 -4.17 4.83 25.27
N ASP A 522 -3.92 4.11 24.17
CA ASP A 522 -3.66 4.70 22.86
C ASP A 522 -4.89 5.47 22.36
N ILE A 523 -6.07 4.84 22.48
CA ILE A 523 -7.36 5.44 22.11
C ILE A 523 -7.60 6.71 22.93
N ARG A 524 -7.40 6.64 24.24
CA ARG A 524 -7.54 7.78 25.15
C ARG A 524 -6.62 8.92 24.74
N GLN A 525 -5.35 8.65 24.51
CA GLN A 525 -4.36 9.68 24.16
C GLN A 525 -4.64 10.28 22.77
N GLY A 526 -5.03 9.45 21.80
CA GLY A 526 -5.40 9.92 20.46
C GLY A 526 -6.63 10.83 20.49
N LEU A 527 -7.71 10.42 21.14
CA LEU A 527 -8.91 11.27 21.25
C LEU A 527 -8.64 12.56 22.04
N ARG A 528 -7.83 12.50 23.10
CA ARG A 528 -7.49 13.69 23.92
C ARG A 528 -6.65 14.73 23.16
N THR A 529 -5.91 14.32 22.14
CA THR A 529 -5.04 15.21 21.34
C THR A 529 -5.60 15.52 19.95
N PHE A 530 -6.75 14.96 19.60
CA PHE A 530 -7.44 15.26 18.37
C PHE A 530 -8.31 16.52 18.53
N SER A 531 -7.99 17.54 17.75
CA SER A 531 -8.77 18.78 17.66
C SER A 531 -9.32 18.96 16.26
N THR A 532 -10.42 19.69 16.14
CA THR A 532 -10.90 20.19 14.84
C THR A 532 -10.14 21.47 14.44
N SER A 533 -8.82 21.51 14.64
CA SER A 533 -8.01 22.60 14.11
C SER A 533 -8.02 22.58 12.58
N PHE A 534 -7.75 23.72 11.96
CA PHE A 534 -7.69 23.81 10.50
C PHE A 534 -6.67 22.84 9.89
N PHE A 535 -5.57 22.56 10.59
CA PHE A 535 -4.52 21.64 10.13
C PHE A 535 -4.87 20.16 10.28
N GLN A 536 -5.63 19.80 11.31
CA GLN A 536 -6.02 18.40 11.56
C GLN A 536 -7.32 18.02 10.85
N ALA A 537 -8.27 18.97 10.75
CA ALA A 537 -9.56 18.73 10.14
C ALA A 537 -10.12 19.96 9.39
N PRO A 538 -9.49 20.41 8.29
CA PRO A 538 -9.95 21.59 7.55
C PRO A 538 -11.41 21.44 7.10
N GLY A 539 -12.20 22.50 7.30
CA GLY A 539 -13.61 22.59 6.96
C GLY A 539 -14.55 21.74 7.83
N ARG A 540 -14.10 21.24 8.99
CA ARG A 540 -14.93 20.39 9.88
C ARG A 540 -14.97 20.98 11.29
N LEU A 541 -15.97 21.81 11.57
CA LEU A 541 -16.10 22.57 12.82
C LEU A 541 -14.80 23.25 13.28
N ASN A 542 -14.11 23.97 12.39
CA ASN A 542 -12.94 24.75 12.81
C ASN A 542 -13.41 26.00 13.55
N LEU A 543 -13.12 26.11 14.85
CA LEU A 543 -13.47 27.28 15.66
C LEU A 543 -12.31 28.28 15.70
N LEU A 544 -12.60 29.52 15.33
CA LEU A 544 -11.70 30.66 15.38
C LEU A 544 -12.29 31.75 16.29
N HIS A 545 -11.42 32.58 16.86
CA HIS A 545 -11.81 33.76 17.63
C HIS A 545 -11.33 35.02 16.91
N VAL A 546 -12.28 35.85 16.44
CA VAL A 546 -12.01 37.04 15.62
C VAL A 546 -12.65 38.25 16.29
N GLY A 547 -11.87 39.15 16.87
CA GLY A 547 -12.40 40.39 17.45
C GLY A 547 -13.50 40.20 18.53
N GLY A 548 -13.45 39.10 19.30
CA GLY A 548 -14.48 38.75 20.28
C GLY A 548 -15.69 37.99 19.72
N VAL A 549 -15.71 37.70 18.42
CA VAL A 549 -16.68 36.84 17.74
C VAL A 549 -16.14 35.42 17.63
N ARG A 550 -17.00 34.43 17.82
CA ARG A 550 -16.67 33.01 17.55
C ARG A 550 -17.03 32.69 16.11
N VAL A 551 -16.09 32.19 15.31
CA VAL A 551 -16.32 31.84 13.91
C VAL A 551 -16.10 30.34 13.73
N VAL A 552 -17.11 29.61 13.27
CA VAL A 552 -17.04 28.18 13.00
C VAL A 552 -17.08 27.94 11.49
N ILE A 553 -16.09 27.23 10.96
CA ILE A 553 -16.05 26.82 9.55
C ILE A 553 -16.43 25.34 9.46
N ASP A 554 -17.43 25.01 8.66
CA ASP A 554 -17.93 23.64 8.51
C ASP A 554 -18.35 23.29 7.07
N TYR A 555 -18.53 22.00 6.79
CA TYR A 555 -18.92 21.45 5.48
C TYR A 555 -20.29 20.76 5.56
N CYS A 556 -21.22 21.35 6.30
CA CYS A 556 -22.61 20.91 6.35
C CYS A 556 -23.30 21.18 4.99
N HIS A 557 -23.80 20.12 4.34
CA HIS A 557 -24.29 20.16 2.96
C HIS A 557 -25.53 19.28 2.70
N ASN A 558 -26.20 18.79 3.77
CA ASN A 558 -27.44 18.05 3.68
C ASN A 558 -28.34 18.34 4.89
N VAL A 559 -29.61 17.94 4.80
CA VAL A 559 -30.66 18.23 5.80
C VAL A 559 -30.30 17.69 7.17
N ASP A 560 -29.81 16.45 7.24
CA ASP A 560 -29.43 15.81 8.51
C ASP A 560 -28.22 16.48 9.17
N GLY A 561 -27.21 16.84 8.37
CA GLY A 561 -26.06 17.62 8.82
C GLY A 561 -26.50 18.97 9.40
N MET A 562 -27.50 19.62 8.80
CA MET A 562 -28.04 20.88 9.34
C MET A 562 -28.77 20.68 10.66
N ARG A 563 -29.46 19.55 10.88
CA ARG A 563 -30.03 19.24 12.21
C ARG A 563 -28.94 19.09 13.27
N GLN A 564 -27.86 18.38 12.94
CA GLN A 564 -26.71 18.22 13.85
C GLN A 564 -26.01 19.54 14.13
N LEU A 565 -25.87 20.38 13.10
CA LEU A 565 -25.27 21.72 13.24
C LEU A 565 -26.17 22.65 14.05
N ALA A 566 -27.49 22.59 13.86
CA ALA A 566 -28.47 23.33 14.65
C ALA A 566 -28.38 22.99 16.16
N ASP A 567 -28.36 21.70 16.51
CA ASP A 567 -28.16 21.24 17.90
C ASP A 567 -26.82 21.74 18.46
N PHE A 568 -25.74 21.67 17.68
CA PHE A 568 -24.46 22.22 18.08
C PHE A 568 -24.51 23.73 18.34
N VAL A 569 -25.14 24.50 17.45
CA VAL A 569 -25.31 25.95 17.61
C VAL A 569 -26.08 26.26 18.89
N ASP A 570 -27.21 25.59 19.14
CA ASP A 570 -27.99 25.81 20.36
C ASP A 570 -27.18 25.51 21.63
N ARG A 571 -26.41 24.41 21.66
CA ARG A 571 -25.54 24.06 22.78
C ARG A 571 -24.37 25.02 22.97
N MET A 572 -23.79 25.53 21.88
CA MET A 572 -22.71 26.53 21.92
C MET A 572 -23.20 27.90 22.37
N MET A 573 -24.46 28.21 22.12
CA MET A 573 -25.07 29.48 22.49
C MET A 573 -25.61 29.48 23.93
N THR A 574 -25.69 28.32 24.59
CA THR A 574 -26.15 28.21 25.98
C THR A 574 -24.96 28.28 26.95
N GLU A 575 -24.96 29.23 27.89
CA GLU A 575 -23.91 29.32 28.92
C GLU A 575 -23.96 28.09 29.86
N PRO A 576 -22.79 27.54 30.27
CA PRO A 576 -22.75 26.43 31.21
C PRO A 576 -23.29 26.84 32.59
N GLN A 577 -24.10 25.98 33.21
CA GLN A 577 -24.43 26.08 34.63
C GLN A 577 -23.15 25.88 35.44
N THR A 578 -22.56 26.93 36.00
CA THR A 578 -21.54 26.75 37.05
C THR A 578 -22.24 26.53 38.39
N ARG A 579 -21.90 25.44 39.08
CA ARG A 579 -22.42 25.08 40.41
C ARG A 579 -22.01 26.07 41.53
N ALA A 580 -21.18 27.05 41.21
CA ALA A 580 -20.86 28.19 42.07
C ALA A 580 -21.38 29.47 41.41
N GLY A 581 -22.31 30.15 42.07
CA GLY A 581 -22.88 31.41 41.61
C GLY A 581 -21.83 32.51 41.50
N ARG A 582 -21.96 33.28 40.41
CA ARG A 582 -21.16 34.43 39.92
C ARG A 582 -19.89 34.01 39.14
N ILE A 583 -19.71 34.40 37.87
CA ILE A 583 -19.95 35.71 37.24
C ILE A 583 -20.75 35.59 35.93
N GLY A 584 -21.78 36.43 35.78
CA GLY A 584 -22.64 36.58 34.60
C GLY A 584 -24.08 36.90 35.01
N THR A 585 -24.55 38.13 34.79
CA THR A 585 -25.84 38.68 35.28
C THR A 585 -27.09 38.16 34.55
N LYS A 586 -26.99 37.07 33.79
CA LYS A 586 -28.12 36.49 33.06
C LYS A 586 -28.46 35.14 33.68
N GLY A 587 -29.74 34.89 33.92
CA GLY A 587 -30.22 33.68 34.58
C GLY A 587 -29.79 32.39 33.86
N PRO A 588 -29.89 31.23 34.53
CA PRO A 588 -29.55 29.93 33.95
C PRO A 588 -30.28 29.73 32.61
N GLY A 589 -29.55 29.37 31.56
CA GLY A 589 -30.10 29.15 30.20
C GLY A 589 -30.11 30.38 29.29
N ALA A 590 -29.48 31.49 29.68
CA ALA A 590 -29.37 32.66 28.82
C ALA A 590 -28.48 32.41 27.59
N ARG A 591 -28.97 32.84 26.42
CA ARG A 591 -28.27 32.71 25.14
C ARG A 591 -27.17 33.77 25.01
N ALA A 592 -25.95 33.34 24.69
CA ALA A 592 -24.78 34.19 24.55
C ALA A 592 -24.69 34.81 23.13
N GLY A 593 -25.28 36.00 22.95
CA GLY A 593 -25.23 36.74 21.68
C GLY A 593 -26.18 36.21 20.61
N ARG A 594 -25.92 36.56 19.35
CA ARG A 594 -26.65 36.08 18.17
C ARG A 594 -25.87 34.99 17.44
N ALA A 595 -26.58 34.08 16.79
CA ALA A 595 -26.04 33.12 15.85
C ALA A 595 -26.30 33.60 14.41
N ILE A 596 -25.24 33.77 13.62
CA ILE A 596 -25.28 34.20 12.23
C ILE A 596 -24.81 33.04 11.35
N GLY A 597 -25.64 32.56 10.43
CA GLY A 597 -25.33 31.46 9.54
C GLY A 597 -25.03 31.91 8.12
N VAL A 598 -23.86 31.56 7.58
CA VAL A 598 -23.56 31.64 6.14
C VAL A 598 -23.73 30.25 5.56
N LEU A 599 -24.82 30.02 4.84
CA LEU A 599 -25.33 28.69 4.54
C LEU A 599 -25.48 28.45 3.04
N GLY A 600 -25.07 27.28 2.58
CA GLY A 600 -25.33 26.77 1.23
C GLY A 600 -25.68 25.29 1.27
N ILE A 601 -26.31 24.80 0.20
CA ILE A 601 -26.60 23.38 -0.01
C ILE A 601 -26.37 23.07 -1.50
N PRO A 602 -25.84 21.88 -1.86
CA PRO A 602 -25.58 21.54 -3.26
C PRO A 602 -26.82 21.53 -4.16
N GLY A 603 -26.64 21.91 -5.43
CA GLY A 603 -27.73 22.01 -6.41
C GLY A 603 -28.35 20.69 -6.85
N ASP A 604 -27.65 19.56 -6.65
CA ASP A 604 -28.12 18.22 -6.98
C ASP A 604 -29.01 17.58 -5.89
N ARG A 605 -29.42 18.37 -4.89
CA ARG A 605 -30.47 18.01 -3.92
C ARG A 605 -31.86 18.31 -4.46
N ARG A 606 -32.88 17.64 -3.92
CA ARG A 606 -34.28 17.88 -4.29
C ARG A 606 -34.72 19.24 -3.72
N ASN A 607 -35.69 19.88 -4.37
CA ASN A 607 -36.17 21.20 -3.91
C ASN A 607 -36.73 21.14 -2.49
N GLU A 608 -37.42 20.04 -2.14
CA GLU A 608 -37.91 19.78 -0.78
C GLU A 608 -36.76 19.71 0.25
N ASP A 609 -35.66 19.01 -0.07
CA ASP A 609 -34.49 18.93 0.82
C ASP A 609 -33.87 20.32 1.06
N GLN A 610 -33.80 21.15 0.02
CA GLN A 610 -33.27 22.52 0.13
C GLN A 610 -34.18 23.44 0.97
N ARG A 611 -35.51 23.26 0.89
CA ARG A 611 -36.47 23.98 1.75
C ARG A 611 -36.39 23.51 3.19
N ASP A 612 -36.35 22.21 3.43
CA ASP A 612 -36.22 21.64 4.77
C ASP A 612 -34.93 22.12 5.44
N TYR A 613 -33.83 22.16 4.69
CA TYR A 613 -32.55 22.72 5.14
C TYR A 613 -32.69 24.17 5.63
N GLY A 614 -33.37 25.02 4.84
CA GLY A 614 -33.66 26.40 5.23
C GLY A 614 -34.58 26.51 6.45
N GLY A 615 -35.60 25.66 6.54
CA GLY A 615 -36.52 25.62 7.68
C GLY A 615 -35.84 25.26 9.00
N ILE A 616 -34.96 24.24 8.98
CA ILE A 616 -34.17 23.84 10.16
C ILE A 616 -33.21 24.95 10.57
N ALA A 617 -32.48 25.53 9.60
CA ALA A 617 -31.56 26.64 9.86
C ALA A 617 -32.28 27.83 10.50
N ALA A 618 -33.51 28.12 10.08
CA ALA A 618 -34.31 29.21 10.62
C ALA A 618 -34.58 29.09 12.14
N GLY A 619 -34.62 27.88 12.70
CA GLY A 619 -34.80 27.65 14.14
C GLY A 619 -33.52 27.90 14.96
N ALA A 620 -32.34 27.65 14.38
CA ALA A 620 -31.06 27.72 15.07
C ALA A 620 -30.40 29.11 15.01
N PHE A 621 -30.52 29.79 13.87
CA PHE A 621 -29.85 31.06 13.60
C PHE A 621 -30.78 32.27 13.79
N ASP A 622 -30.22 33.40 14.22
CA ASP A 622 -30.92 34.69 14.31
C ASP A 622 -30.85 35.47 13.00
N GLU A 623 -29.77 35.26 12.24
CA GLU A 623 -29.55 35.83 10.92
C GLU A 623 -28.99 34.76 9.97
N ILE A 624 -29.53 34.71 8.76
CA ILE A 624 -29.11 33.77 7.72
C ILE A 624 -28.68 34.54 6.48
N ILE A 625 -27.53 34.17 5.94
CA ILE A 625 -27.01 34.64 4.66
C ILE A 625 -26.84 33.41 3.78
N VAL A 626 -27.63 33.35 2.71
CA VAL A 626 -27.65 32.20 1.81
C VAL A 626 -26.70 32.44 0.64
N ARG A 627 -25.73 31.54 0.48
CA ARG A 627 -24.73 31.48 -0.59
C ARG A 627 -24.96 30.26 -1.48
N GLU A 628 -24.29 30.20 -2.63
CA GLU A 628 -24.30 29.02 -3.51
C GLU A 628 -22.90 28.40 -3.64
N ASP A 629 -22.85 27.11 -3.99
CA ASP A 629 -21.61 26.40 -4.29
C ASP A 629 -20.98 26.98 -5.57
N LYS A 630 -19.65 26.91 -5.72
CA LYS A 630 -18.97 27.30 -6.98
C LYS A 630 -19.46 26.44 -8.16
N ASN A 631 -19.81 25.17 -7.88
CA ASN A 631 -20.43 24.27 -8.85
C ASN A 631 -21.93 24.12 -8.55
N LEU A 632 -22.77 24.69 -9.41
CA LEU A 632 -24.23 24.69 -9.26
C LEU A 632 -24.90 23.35 -9.59
N ARG A 633 -24.14 22.36 -10.08
CA ARG A 633 -24.62 20.99 -10.39
C ARG A 633 -25.89 20.95 -11.25
N GLY A 634 -25.93 21.80 -12.27
CA GLY A 634 -27.02 21.85 -13.25
C GLY A 634 -28.20 22.75 -12.89
N ARG A 635 -28.16 23.47 -11.76
CA ARG A 635 -29.15 24.50 -11.38
C ARG A 635 -28.80 25.87 -11.95
N ALA A 636 -29.82 26.72 -12.12
CA ALA A 636 -29.60 28.13 -12.46
C ALA A 636 -29.06 28.91 -11.25
N PRO A 637 -28.22 29.95 -11.45
CA PRO A 637 -27.77 30.82 -10.36
C PRO A 637 -28.94 31.42 -9.58
N GLY A 638 -28.87 31.35 -8.26
CA GLY A 638 -29.89 31.83 -7.31
C GLY A 638 -31.07 30.89 -7.08
N GLU A 639 -31.20 29.80 -7.85
CA GLU A 639 -32.30 28.83 -7.71
C GLU A 639 -32.23 28.10 -6.37
N THR A 640 -31.04 27.60 -6.01
CA THR A 640 -30.84 26.87 -4.76
C THR A 640 -31.00 27.80 -3.55
N ALA A 641 -30.43 29.00 -3.65
CA ALA A 641 -30.60 30.03 -2.62
C ALA A 641 -32.09 30.42 -2.44
N SER A 642 -32.89 30.39 -3.50
CA SER A 642 -34.32 30.68 -3.44
C SER A 642 -35.09 29.62 -2.66
N ASN A 643 -34.81 28.34 -2.89
CA ASN A 643 -35.46 27.24 -2.16
C ASN A 643 -35.13 27.29 -0.66
N VAL A 644 -33.87 27.58 -0.29
CA VAL A 644 -33.48 27.73 1.12
C VAL A 644 -34.23 28.90 1.78
N ILE A 645 -34.31 30.05 1.11
CA ILE A 645 -35.06 31.22 1.62
C ILE A 645 -36.56 30.92 1.74
N GLU A 646 -37.14 30.16 0.81
CA GLU A 646 -38.53 29.72 0.90
C GLU A 646 -38.78 28.89 2.17
N GLY A 647 -37.87 27.95 2.49
CA GLY A 647 -37.88 27.21 3.74
C GLY A 647 -37.82 28.09 4.99
N VAL A 648 -36.95 29.09 4.99
CA VAL A 648 -36.84 30.07 6.10
C VAL A 648 -38.15 30.86 6.25
N ARG A 649 -38.77 31.29 5.14
CA ARG A 649 -40.06 32.00 5.15
C ARG A 649 -41.19 31.13 5.66
N ALA A 650 -41.24 29.87 5.26
CA ALA A 650 -42.23 28.91 5.75
C ALA A 650 -42.11 28.71 7.27
N ALA A 651 -40.88 28.55 7.79
CA ALA A 651 -40.64 28.43 9.23
C ALA A 651 -41.07 29.70 10.00
N ARG A 652 -40.86 30.89 9.43
CA ARG A 652 -41.35 32.15 10.01
C ARG A 652 -42.88 32.22 10.05
N ALA A 653 -43.54 31.87 8.95
CA ALA A 653 -44.99 31.85 8.88
C ALA A 653 -45.59 30.84 9.88
N ALA A 654 -44.91 29.73 10.12
CA ALA A 654 -45.27 28.73 11.13
C ALA A 654 -44.90 29.12 12.58
N GLY A 655 -44.25 30.27 12.81
CA GLY A 655 -43.81 30.69 14.15
C GLY A 655 -42.69 29.84 14.76
N THR A 656 -42.00 29.04 13.95
CA THR A 656 -40.91 28.14 14.39
C THR A 656 -39.52 28.71 14.13
N ALA A 657 -39.43 29.80 13.36
CA ALA A 657 -38.16 30.47 13.07
C ALA A 657 -37.73 31.42 14.19
N ARG A 658 -36.47 31.30 14.57
CA ARG A 658 -35.71 32.29 15.34
C ARG A 658 -35.13 33.38 14.43
N ALA A 659 -34.83 33.04 13.17
CA ALA A 659 -34.17 33.94 12.24
C ALA A 659 -35.04 35.18 11.97
N THR A 660 -34.56 36.36 12.35
CA THR A 660 -35.20 37.66 12.10
C THR A 660 -34.81 38.24 10.75
N ARG A 661 -33.65 37.85 10.21
CA ARG A 661 -33.16 38.26 8.89
C ARG A 661 -32.66 37.08 8.04
N ALA A 662 -32.93 37.15 6.73
CA ALA A 662 -32.52 36.14 5.76
C ALA A 662 -32.22 36.82 4.40
N ASP A 663 -30.94 36.90 4.03
CA ASP A 663 -30.49 37.59 2.82
C ASP A 663 -29.89 36.59 1.81
N LYS A 664 -29.99 36.89 0.51
CA LYS A 664 -29.26 36.16 -0.55
C LYS A 664 -27.99 36.91 -0.89
N VAL A 665 -26.84 36.28 -0.66
CA VAL A 665 -25.53 36.76 -1.08
C VAL A 665 -24.83 35.58 -1.72
N LEU A 666 -24.97 35.46 -3.05
CA LEU A 666 -24.67 34.21 -3.76
C LEU A 666 -23.18 33.85 -3.74
N GLU A 667 -22.31 34.86 -3.85
CA GLU A 667 -20.85 34.68 -3.82
C GLU A 667 -20.37 34.42 -2.39
N GLU A 668 -19.67 33.30 -2.20
CA GLU A 668 -19.30 32.75 -0.89
C GLU A 668 -18.47 33.73 -0.04
N MET A 669 -17.40 34.32 -0.59
CA MET A 669 -16.52 35.20 0.17
C MET A 669 -17.22 36.50 0.57
N THR A 670 -18.07 37.04 -0.31
CA THR A 670 -18.90 38.21 -0.03
C THR A 670 -19.93 37.91 1.06
N ALA A 671 -20.51 36.71 1.08
CA ALA A 671 -21.41 36.27 2.14
C ALA A 671 -20.69 36.21 3.50
N VAL A 672 -19.49 35.61 3.52
CA VAL A 672 -18.63 35.52 4.72
C VAL A 672 -18.26 36.91 5.23
N ARG A 673 -17.75 37.80 4.37
CA ARG A 673 -17.43 39.19 4.74
C ARG A 673 -18.64 39.95 5.27
N THR A 674 -19.82 39.66 4.72
CA THR A 674 -21.07 40.27 5.17
C THR A 674 -21.45 39.79 6.56
N ALA A 675 -21.32 38.49 6.85
CA ALA A 675 -21.53 37.96 8.20
C ALA A 675 -20.54 38.55 9.21
N LEU A 676 -19.25 38.55 8.89
CA LEU A 676 -18.21 39.08 9.78
C LEU A 676 -18.38 40.57 10.08
N ARG A 677 -18.78 41.39 9.09
CA ARG A 677 -19.08 42.81 9.30
C ARG A 677 -20.32 43.06 10.17
N ARG A 678 -21.28 42.14 10.17
CA ARG A 678 -22.52 42.25 10.95
C ARG A 678 -22.39 41.69 12.37
N ALA A 679 -21.41 40.81 12.58
CA ALA A 679 -21.15 40.22 13.88
C ALA A 679 -20.59 41.24 14.86
N ILE A 680 -21.00 41.13 16.12
CA ILE A 680 -20.48 41.92 17.24
C ILE A 680 -19.89 40.98 18.29
N PRO A 681 -19.00 41.47 19.19
CA PRO A 681 -18.43 40.64 20.24
C PRO A 681 -19.49 39.85 21.03
N GLY A 682 -19.26 38.55 21.20
CA GLY A 682 -20.21 37.61 21.81
C GLY A 682 -21.02 36.77 20.80
N ASP A 683 -21.16 37.24 19.56
CA ASP A 683 -21.87 36.47 18.51
C ASP A 683 -21.11 35.20 18.11
N LEU A 684 -21.87 34.26 17.54
CA LEU A 684 -21.38 33.05 16.87
C LEU A 684 -21.70 33.15 15.37
N VAL A 685 -20.67 33.16 14.53
CA VAL A 685 -20.78 33.06 13.09
C VAL A 685 -20.48 31.63 12.68
N VAL A 686 -21.36 31.00 11.90
CA VAL A 686 -21.14 29.64 11.36
C VAL A 686 -21.16 29.71 9.83
N CYS A 687 -20.07 29.26 9.22
CA CYS A 687 -19.86 29.29 7.77
C CYS A 687 -19.85 27.86 7.22
N CYS A 688 -20.92 27.48 6.52
CA CYS A 688 -21.00 26.24 5.75
C CYS A 688 -20.46 26.50 4.33
N VAL A 689 -19.22 26.10 4.04
CA VAL A 689 -18.44 26.62 2.90
C VAL A 689 -17.84 25.53 2.03
N ASP A 690 -17.65 25.85 0.76
CA ASP A 690 -16.88 25.04 -0.19
C ASP A 690 -15.37 25.33 -0.07
N ASP A 691 -14.99 26.61 0.13
CA ASP A 691 -13.60 27.05 0.20
C ASP A 691 -13.16 27.34 1.64
N ALA A 692 -13.00 26.28 2.43
CA ALA A 692 -12.59 26.39 3.83
C ALA A 692 -11.24 27.13 4.02
N ILE A 693 -10.31 27.00 3.07
CA ILE A 693 -9.00 27.70 3.11
C ILE A 693 -9.21 29.21 2.90
N GLY A 694 -9.96 29.61 1.88
CA GLY A 694 -10.27 31.00 1.61
C GLY A 694 -10.96 31.66 2.80
N VAL A 695 -11.94 30.97 3.39
CA VAL A 695 -12.70 31.47 4.54
C VAL A 695 -11.82 31.59 5.78
N TYR A 696 -10.93 30.64 6.03
CA TYR A 696 -9.95 30.72 7.12
C TYR A 696 -9.05 31.95 6.95
N ARG A 697 -8.50 32.18 5.75
CA ARG A 697 -7.65 33.35 5.46
C ARG A 697 -8.40 34.66 5.68
N GLU A 698 -9.65 34.75 5.23
CA GLU A 698 -10.49 35.93 5.42
C GLU A 698 -10.79 36.21 6.91
N ALA A 699 -11.14 35.16 7.67
CA ALA A 699 -11.37 35.27 9.11
C ALA A 699 -10.11 35.72 9.86
N MET A 700 -8.94 35.21 9.49
CA MET A 700 -7.65 35.60 10.08
C MET A 700 -7.24 37.03 9.67
N ALA A 701 -7.50 37.45 8.43
CA ALA A 701 -7.27 38.83 8.00
C ALA A 701 -8.15 39.83 8.78
N ALA A 702 -9.40 39.47 9.05
CA ALA A 702 -10.29 40.23 9.92
C ALA A 702 -9.83 40.27 11.39
N ALA A 703 -9.07 39.28 11.86
CA ALA A 703 -8.46 39.30 13.18
C ALA A 703 -7.21 40.21 13.24
N GLY A 704 -6.35 40.12 12.21
CA GLY A 704 -5.08 40.85 12.12
C GLY A 704 -5.21 42.37 11.97
N THR A 705 -6.33 42.87 11.43
CA THR A 705 -6.62 44.31 11.38
C THR A 705 -6.96 44.92 12.75
N SER A 706 -7.12 44.10 13.81
CA SER A 706 -7.51 44.57 15.15
C SER A 706 -6.38 44.64 16.18
N ARG A 707 -5.23 43.97 15.98
CA ARG A 707 -4.04 44.06 16.85
C ARG A 707 -2.76 43.74 16.07
N GLY A 708 -1.75 44.61 16.18
CA GLY A 708 -0.40 44.32 15.71
C GLY A 708 0.24 43.20 16.55
N GLY A 709 0.25 41.98 16.01
CA GLY A 709 0.84 40.79 16.63
C GLY A 709 1.08 39.70 15.59
N SER A 710 2.20 38.98 15.74
CA SER A 710 2.89 38.14 14.75
C SER A 710 2.02 37.21 13.89
N ALA A 711 2.36 37.18 12.59
CA ALA A 711 1.85 36.23 11.60
C ALA A 711 2.04 34.78 12.07
N PHE A 712 0.94 34.06 12.27
CA PHE A 712 0.94 32.60 12.24
C PHE A 712 1.18 32.16 10.79
N ALA A 713 1.91 31.05 10.60
CA ALA A 713 2.29 30.51 9.30
C ALA A 713 1.11 30.42 8.32
N ASP A 714 1.31 30.92 7.11
CA ASP A 714 0.35 30.82 6.00
C ASP A 714 0.05 29.33 5.73
N PRO A 715 -1.23 28.91 5.70
CA PRO A 715 -1.60 27.56 5.27
C PRO A 715 -1.15 27.21 3.84
N GLY A 716 -0.66 28.18 3.05
CA GLY A 716 -0.13 28.00 1.70
C GLY A 716 1.05 27.03 1.59
N GLU A 717 1.79 26.74 2.66
CA GLU A 717 2.83 25.69 2.64
C GLU A 717 2.27 24.25 2.54
N LEU A 718 0.94 24.08 2.60
CA LEU A 718 0.23 22.81 2.35
C LEU A 718 -0.21 22.64 0.89
N GLU A 719 0.10 23.58 0.00
CA GLU A 719 0.02 23.32 -1.43
C GLU A 719 1.08 22.26 -1.78
N ALA A 720 0.61 21.12 -2.32
CA ALA A 720 1.54 20.15 -2.88
C ALA A 720 2.39 20.89 -3.93
N PRO A 721 3.71 20.65 -4.01
CA PRO A 721 4.51 21.24 -5.06
C PRO A 721 3.84 20.93 -6.40
N GLU A 722 3.64 21.95 -7.23
CA GLU A 722 3.18 21.76 -8.60
C GLU A 722 4.19 20.82 -9.29
N GLY A 723 3.75 19.57 -9.52
CA GLY A 723 4.57 18.48 -10.04
C GLY A 723 3.70 17.45 -10.73
#